data_AF-R6T4D9-F1
#
_entry.id   AF-R6T4D9-F1
#
_cell.length_a   1.000
_cell.length_b   1.000
_cell.length_c   1.000
_cell.angle_alpha   90.00
_cell.angle_beta   90.00
_cell.angle_gamma   90.00
#
_symmetry.space_group_name_H-M   'P 1'
#
loop_
_entity.id
_entity.type
_entity.pdbx_description
1 polymer ?
#
loop_
_entity_poly.entity_id
_entity_poly.type
_entity_poly.pdbx_seq_one_letter_code
_entity_poly.pdbx_strand_id
1 'polypeptide(L)'
;MSEELIQRNLIEAPEKMGDWNFYNIGATTLKALKGAKIIPDKDYEAYEGKKPDALIVKKPIIIAAIEYKTPQELRTEKQIAKAIAQEIGTAQILQAKVYIVTDGKKTFWINPATGQEILQEDGSRITLNFDKSSTECITLINKIRASINATNNQIKAAASVDPLPLAEKVWQDLWAVSGATPENCLYTFVEIFIFKYLSDLGVLKGMYSFYDLLGKYSGNNENEVLEYYASTVRVKIKALFPGNPKDKTTIINGTIFVSKDDKAVSGYATVFHKILKRFNDFGTLENIDYDFKSKLFETFLKESISKKNWGQYFTPLKVVRAIVNMIDITPGMKICDPACGVGKFLLEPILHDLHRFYKVEDGELKPQITLSGFDKGFDKDEQKTIILAKANMLIYMSGLLREHPEMTDKFAILFNDTFLLQTNSILGTLAKPVHEQYDLILTNPPYVMSGSSNLKEEISKDDTLKKYFSVSAMGIEGLFMEWIIRALKPNGKAFIVVPDGIMNRSNDKKLRDFILEQCEIDAVISLPLNTFFTTNKKTYILALTKKAPVMVDGVPTLQRQTSPVFTYLCSEIGETRDVYRFDIDQNDLQVASDLFNMFKGAKTSFANTLNMIGDQRCKISSIDDFYNGTHWCVERWWNHEERQALGIEEESKTIGVNDFRVLLADTINTLSELDEPLAEVEKKNDEGLQFLEIPITQVFDIVRGDGKYTRSYVHEHTGEYPLYSGNTFGPFAQIDSYDYNVPALTWAIDGLAGYMMIHRSPFSATNHRGILLLKDTNIDLEYAKYTLEPIFRELKKGRQGDNGENEYTSLPPFMIQSVKFAVPVDHNGEPWLEKQKEIAAGYVTLEQTKETVVEQIANLSQVSIVPNCDEYAIEYLPLSDLFDTIKGKSKYTKKYGNLHSGPYPVYSASSQGTLTHLDTYDYDGRYMTWSTNGFAGTILILDGKFSINGDRGILVPKNGRQDLDFDYMKFTLEPIFRELAKGRKGDNGEDEFTKLYPSMLSDIMVPIPVDGKGNISLSLQKEIAQKFISVQNSQKEIIEKLDILISKKISI
;
A
#
# COMPACT_ATOMS: atom_id res chain seq x y z
N MET A 1 -23.69 35.66 -54.11
CA MET A 1 -24.19 34.84 -52.97
C MET A 1 -25.27 33.92 -53.48
N SER A 2 -25.43 32.73 -52.89
CA SER A 2 -26.48 31.77 -53.29
C SER A 2 -27.87 32.32 -52.98
N GLU A 3 -28.80 32.19 -53.93
CA GLU A 3 -30.19 32.61 -53.77
C GLU A 3 -30.89 31.81 -52.65
N GLU A 4 -30.58 30.52 -52.50
CA GLU A 4 -31.12 29.65 -51.43
C GLU A 4 -30.73 30.14 -50.03
N LEU A 5 -29.47 30.57 -49.85
CA LEU A 5 -28.99 31.07 -48.56
C LEU A 5 -29.69 32.37 -48.14
N ILE A 6 -30.02 33.22 -49.10
CA ILE A 6 -30.70 34.50 -48.89
C ILE A 6 -32.19 34.26 -48.62
N GLN A 7 -32.88 33.52 -49.49
CA GLN A 7 -34.32 33.28 -49.37
C GLN A 7 -34.69 32.57 -48.06
N ARG A 8 -33.82 31.68 -47.56
CA ARG A 8 -34.03 30.93 -46.32
C ARG A 8 -33.36 31.55 -45.08
N ASN A 9 -32.75 32.74 -45.24
CA ASN A 9 -32.00 33.45 -44.20
C ASN A 9 -30.98 32.59 -43.41
N LEU A 10 -30.33 31.64 -44.08
CA LEU A 10 -29.45 30.66 -43.41
C LEU A 10 -28.11 31.27 -42.94
N ILE A 11 -27.77 32.47 -43.39
CA ILE A 11 -26.54 33.16 -43.00
C ILE A 11 -26.69 33.79 -41.59
N GLU A 12 -27.84 34.42 -41.33
CA GLU A 12 -28.11 35.10 -40.05
C GLU A 12 -28.82 34.18 -39.05
N ALA A 13 -29.67 33.26 -39.53
CA ALA A 13 -30.48 32.37 -38.70
C ALA A 13 -30.47 30.92 -39.20
N PRO A 14 -29.32 30.21 -39.13
CA PRO A 14 -29.28 28.79 -39.47
C PRO A 14 -30.09 27.95 -38.48
N GLU A 15 -30.62 26.82 -38.95
CA GLU A 15 -31.26 25.83 -38.09
C GLU A 15 -30.24 25.28 -37.07
N LYS A 16 -30.72 24.75 -35.95
CA LYS A 16 -29.85 24.25 -34.85
C LYS A 16 -29.98 22.75 -34.67
N MET A 17 -28.86 22.12 -34.34
CA MET A 17 -28.75 20.75 -33.85
C MET A 17 -27.82 20.77 -32.62
N GLY A 18 -28.41 20.92 -31.44
CA GLY A 18 -27.66 21.26 -30.22
C GLY A 18 -26.89 22.58 -30.39
N ASP A 19 -25.61 22.57 -30.06
CA ASP A 19 -24.69 23.72 -30.22
C ASP A 19 -24.23 23.96 -31.68
N TRP A 20 -24.64 23.11 -32.62
CA TRP A 20 -24.21 23.18 -34.01
C TRP A 20 -25.24 23.88 -34.90
N ASN A 21 -24.74 24.51 -35.96
CA ASN A 21 -25.58 25.03 -37.02
C ASN A 21 -25.84 23.92 -38.04
N PHE A 22 -27.11 23.66 -38.33
CA PHE A 22 -27.57 22.77 -39.36
C PHE A 22 -27.97 23.59 -40.60
N TYR A 23 -27.33 23.31 -41.72
CA TYR A 23 -27.62 23.93 -43.01
C TYR A 23 -28.21 22.88 -43.92
N ASN A 24 -29.47 23.04 -44.30
CA ASN A 24 -30.13 22.21 -45.31
C ASN A 24 -30.12 22.96 -46.64
N ILE A 25 -29.24 22.59 -47.58
CA ILE A 25 -28.71 23.46 -48.65
C ILE A 25 -28.46 22.69 -49.97
N GLY A 26 -29.49 22.07 -50.54
CA GLY A 26 -29.36 21.23 -51.74
C GLY A 26 -29.07 21.97 -53.06
N ALA A 27 -29.22 23.31 -53.11
CA ALA A 27 -28.97 24.09 -54.34
C ALA A 27 -27.63 24.86 -54.32
N THR A 28 -26.99 24.95 -53.15
CA THR A 28 -25.85 25.83 -52.90
C THR A 28 -24.50 25.13 -53.11
N THR A 29 -23.61 25.72 -53.90
CA THR A 29 -22.28 25.15 -54.18
C THR A 29 -21.28 25.41 -53.05
N LEU A 30 -20.23 24.58 -52.93
CA LEU A 30 -19.13 24.82 -51.99
C LEU A 30 -18.51 26.22 -52.16
N LYS A 31 -18.34 26.68 -53.40
CA LYS A 31 -17.88 28.05 -53.71
C LYS A 31 -18.76 29.12 -53.07
N ALA A 32 -20.08 28.95 -53.11
CA ALA A 32 -21.03 29.88 -52.52
C ALA A 32 -21.04 29.80 -50.98
N LEU A 33 -20.90 28.61 -50.39
CA LEU A 33 -20.79 28.42 -48.94
C LEU A 33 -19.52 29.05 -48.36
N LYS A 34 -18.41 28.91 -49.08
CA LYS A 34 -17.14 29.59 -48.79
C LYS A 34 -17.32 31.11 -48.81
N GLY A 35 -17.91 31.64 -49.88
CA GLY A 35 -18.21 33.08 -49.99
C GLY A 35 -19.12 33.61 -48.88
N ALA A 36 -20.01 32.77 -48.33
CA ALA A 36 -20.88 33.09 -47.20
C ALA A 36 -20.23 32.84 -45.82
N LYS A 37 -18.95 32.43 -45.77
CA LYS A 37 -18.22 32.08 -44.54
C LYS A 37 -18.95 31.03 -43.68
N ILE A 38 -19.62 30.08 -44.34
CA ILE A 38 -20.25 28.92 -43.70
C ILE A 38 -19.24 27.79 -43.56
N ILE A 39 -18.40 27.58 -44.58
CA ILE A 39 -17.29 26.62 -44.59
C ILE A 39 -15.94 27.36 -44.65
N PRO A 40 -14.80 26.71 -44.32
CA PRO A 40 -13.47 27.33 -44.38
C PRO A 40 -13.13 27.99 -45.72
N ASP A 41 -12.39 29.10 -45.65
CA ASP A 41 -11.87 29.80 -46.82
C ASP A 41 -10.59 29.12 -47.33
N LYS A 42 -10.76 28.11 -48.19
CA LYS A 42 -9.67 27.39 -48.87
C LYS A 42 -10.04 27.05 -50.31
N ASP A 43 -9.08 26.55 -51.08
CA ASP A 43 -9.36 25.98 -52.41
C ASP A 43 -9.99 24.59 -52.24
N TYR A 44 -11.13 24.36 -52.87
CA TYR A 44 -11.83 23.06 -52.89
C TYR A 44 -11.63 22.32 -54.23
N GLU A 45 -10.73 22.83 -55.08
CA GLU A 45 -10.32 22.20 -56.34
C GLU A 45 -11.52 21.86 -57.24
N ALA A 46 -11.55 20.65 -57.80
CA ALA A 46 -12.63 20.15 -58.65
C ALA A 46 -14.01 20.08 -57.93
N TYR A 47 -14.06 20.25 -56.60
CA TYR A 47 -15.28 20.16 -55.81
C TYR A 47 -15.98 21.52 -55.60
N GLU A 48 -15.43 22.65 -56.08
CA GLU A 48 -16.07 23.98 -55.90
C GLU A 48 -17.54 24.02 -56.39
N GLY A 49 -17.87 23.24 -57.43
CA GLY A 49 -19.21 23.14 -58.00
C GLY A 49 -20.15 22.14 -57.31
N LYS A 50 -19.66 21.35 -56.35
CA LYS A 50 -20.47 20.34 -55.64
C LYS A 50 -21.46 20.99 -54.68
N LYS A 51 -22.59 20.32 -54.49
CA LYS A 51 -23.74 20.78 -53.71
C LYS A 51 -24.13 19.70 -52.70
N PRO A 52 -23.66 19.76 -51.44
CA PRO A 52 -24.08 18.83 -50.41
C PRO A 52 -25.54 19.12 -50.03
N ASP A 53 -26.35 18.09 -49.76
CA ASP A 53 -27.75 18.30 -49.39
C ASP A 53 -27.90 18.97 -48.01
N ALA A 54 -27.05 18.60 -47.05
CA ALA A 54 -26.97 19.29 -45.77
C ALA A 54 -25.58 19.23 -45.12
N LEU A 55 -25.31 20.20 -44.24
CA LEU A 55 -24.08 20.30 -43.44
C LEU A 55 -24.40 20.57 -41.97
N ILE A 56 -23.63 19.94 -41.07
CA ILE A 56 -23.57 20.30 -39.66
C ILE A 56 -22.24 21.03 -39.43
N VAL A 57 -22.30 22.25 -38.88
CA VAL A 57 -21.13 23.13 -38.76
C VAL A 57 -21.04 23.75 -37.37
N LYS A 58 -19.86 23.64 -36.76
CA LYS A 58 -19.44 24.45 -35.61
C LYS A 58 -18.29 25.33 -36.06
N LYS A 59 -18.60 26.52 -36.57
CA LYS A 59 -17.66 27.38 -37.32
C LYS A 59 -16.29 27.48 -36.61
N PRO A 60 -15.17 27.28 -37.33
CA PRO A 60 -15.05 26.98 -38.77
C PRO A 60 -15.11 25.48 -39.12
N ILE A 61 -15.41 24.59 -38.17
CA ILE A 61 -15.29 23.13 -38.32
C ILE A 61 -16.56 22.52 -38.94
N ILE A 62 -16.36 21.66 -39.95
CA ILE A 62 -17.43 20.85 -40.54
C ILE A 62 -17.56 19.57 -39.73
N ILE A 63 -18.69 19.42 -39.04
CA ILE A 63 -18.97 18.27 -38.19
C ILE A 63 -19.44 17.09 -39.04
N ALA A 64 -20.43 17.31 -39.90
CA ALA A 64 -20.92 16.28 -40.80
C ALA A 64 -21.30 16.86 -42.17
N ALA A 65 -21.09 16.05 -43.21
CA ALA A 65 -21.69 16.23 -44.51
C ALA A 65 -22.79 15.17 -44.71
N ILE A 66 -23.94 15.58 -45.23
CA ILE A 66 -25.13 14.74 -45.30
C ILE A 66 -25.63 14.73 -46.74
N GLU A 67 -25.95 13.54 -47.22
CA GLU A 67 -26.50 13.28 -48.54
C GLU A 67 -27.81 12.50 -48.42
N TYR A 68 -28.88 13.03 -48.99
CA TYR A 68 -30.20 12.41 -49.02
C TYR A 68 -30.36 11.59 -50.31
N LYS A 69 -30.70 10.31 -50.16
CA LYS A 69 -30.96 9.39 -51.27
C LYS A 69 -32.40 8.91 -51.28
N THR A 70 -32.86 8.42 -52.42
CA THR A 70 -34.17 7.76 -52.48
C THR A 70 -34.09 6.37 -51.86
N PRO A 71 -35.19 5.81 -51.30
CA PRO A 71 -35.18 4.45 -50.74
C PRO A 71 -34.75 3.36 -51.74
N GLN A 72 -34.92 3.60 -53.05
CA GLN A 72 -34.48 2.67 -54.10
C GLN A 72 -32.95 2.59 -54.23
N GLU A 73 -32.24 3.65 -53.85
CA GLU A 73 -30.78 3.77 -53.91
C GLU A 73 -30.08 3.17 -52.68
N LEU A 74 -30.81 2.85 -51.61
CA LEU A 74 -30.26 2.26 -50.36
C LEU A 74 -30.76 0.83 -50.08
N ARG A 75 -31.22 0.13 -51.14
CA ARG A 75 -31.87 -1.18 -51.03
C ARG A 75 -30.88 -2.36 -50.99
N THR A 76 -29.87 -2.36 -51.84
CA THR A 76 -28.87 -3.45 -51.95
C THR A 76 -27.46 -2.96 -51.61
N GLU A 77 -26.56 -3.85 -51.17
CA GLU A 77 -25.17 -3.48 -50.84
C GLU A 77 -24.44 -2.77 -51.98
N LYS A 78 -24.67 -3.21 -53.23
CA LYS A 78 -24.08 -2.57 -54.41
C LYS A 78 -24.59 -1.13 -54.61
N GLN A 79 -25.87 -0.88 -54.34
CA GLN A 79 -26.44 0.46 -54.44
C GLN A 79 -25.98 1.36 -53.29
N ILE A 80 -25.87 0.81 -52.07
CA ILE A 80 -25.33 1.52 -50.90
C ILE A 80 -23.87 1.93 -51.15
N ALA A 81 -23.02 1.00 -51.60
CA ALA A 81 -21.62 1.30 -51.92
C ALA A 81 -21.50 2.38 -53.01
N LYS A 82 -22.36 2.33 -54.03
CA LYS A 82 -22.42 3.37 -55.07
C LYS A 82 -22.86 4.72 -54.51
N ALA A 83 -23.86 4.76 -53.63
CA ALA A 83 -24.34 5.97 -52.99
C ALA A 83 -23.28 6.64 -52.11
N ILE A 84 -22.52 5.84 -51.35
CA ILE A 84 -21.39 6.32 -50.53
C ILE A 84 -20.28 6.90 -51.43
N ALA A 85 -19.88 6.16 -52.46
CA ALA A 85 -18.78 6.57 -53.34
C ALA A 85 -19.08 7.84 -54.17
N GLN A 86 -20.35 8.16 -54.41
CA GLN A 86 -20.75 9.27 -55.29
C GLN A 86 -20.32 10.64 -54.75
N GLU A 87 -20.41 10.86 -53.44
CA GLU A 87 -20.16 12.18 -52.82
C GLU A 87 -19.20 12.14 -51.62
N ILE A 88 -18.56 11.00 -51.33
CA ILE A 88 -17.56 10.92 -50.25
C ILE A 88 -16.39 11.90 -50.44
N GLY A 89 -15.97 12.15 -51.69
CA GLY A 89 -14.91 13.13 -51.99
C GLY A 89 -15.27 14.54 -51.54
N THR A 90 -16.56 14.90 -51.58
CA THR A 90 -17.09 16.16 -51.05
C THR A 90 -16.93 16.23 -49.53
N ALA A 91 -17.22 15.14 -48.80
CA ALA A 91 -17.02 15.08 -47.36
C ALA A 91 -15.52 15.13 -46.96
N GLN A 92 -14.65 14.48 -47.75
CA GLN A 92 -13.20 14.46 -47.55
C GLN A 92 -12.57 15.84 -47.74
N ILE A 93 -12.88 16.53 -48.84
CA ILE A 93 -12.32 17.86 -49.10
C ILE A 93 -12.83 18.90 -48.10
N LEU A 94 -14.07 18.75 -47.61
CA LEU A 94 -14.62 19.54 -46.50
C LEU A 94 -13.96 19.23 -45.15
N GLN A 95 -13.20 18.14 -45.05
CA GLN A 95 -12.66 17.61 -43.78
C GLN A 95 -13.77 17.38 -42.75
N ALA A 96 -14.94 16.91 -43.21
CA ALA A 96 -16.03 16.54 -42.33
C ALA A 96 -15.59 15.43 -41.37
N LYS A 97 -16.10 15.44 -40.14
CA LYS A 97 -15.79 14.38 -39.16
C LYS A 97 -16.64 13.13 -39.38
N VAL A 98 -17.82 13.29 -39.98
CA VAL A 98 -18.75 12.19 -40.29
C VAL A 98 -19.38 12.44 -41.66
N TYR A 99 -19.55 11.38 -42.45
CA TYR A 99 -20.34 11.43 -43.68
C TYR A 99 -21.61 10.60 -43.48
N ILE A 100 -22.78 11.21 -43.70
CA ILE A 100 -24.08 10.60 -43.41
C ILE A 100 -24.83 10.42 -44.72
N VAL A 101 -25.19 9.18 -45.04
CA VAL A 101 -26.02 8.85 -46.20
C VAL A 101 -27.36 8.33 -45.69
N THR A 102 -28.46 8.99 -46.06
CA THR A 102 -29.78 8.66 -45.49
C THR A 102 -30.90 8.81 -46.53
N ASP A 103 -31.97 8.01 -46.39
CA ASP A 103 -33.25 8.24 -47.10
C ASP A 103 -34.34 8.83 -46.20
N GLY A 104 -33.96 9.23 -44.98
CA GLY A 104 -34.86 9.72 -43.93
C GLY A 104 -35.46 8.61 -43.05
N LYS A 105 -35.30 7.33 -43.41
CA LYS A 105 -35.74 6.17 -42.61
C LYS A 105 -34.65 5.13 -42.36
N LYS A 106 -33.60 5.14 -43.18
CA LYS A 106 -32.44 4.28 -43.11
C LYS A 106 -31.20 5.15 -43.28
N THR A 107 -30.27 5.03 -42.34
CA THR A 107 -29.06 5.85 -42.29
C THR A 107 -27.81 5.00 -42.22
N PHE A 108 -26.77 5.45 -42.92
CA PHE A 108 -25.43 4.90 -42.86
C PHE A 108 -24.46 5.99 -42.40
N TRP A 109 -23.72 5.67 -41.33
CA TRP A 109 -22.73 6.55 -40.72
C TRP A 109 -21.35 6.15 -41.20
N ILE A 110 -20.72 6.99 -42.01
CA ILE A 110 -19.49 6.67 -42.74
C ILE A 110 -18.33 7.51 -42.21
N ASN A 111 -17.17 6.88 -42.04
CA ASN A 111 -15.91 7.57 -41.76
C ASN A 111 -15.39 8.20 -43.06
N PRO A 112 -15.32 9.54 -43.19
CA PRO A 112 -14.88 10.17 -44.43
C PRO A 112 -13.42 9.82 -44.80
N ALA A 113 -12.56 9.54 -43.81
CA ALA A 113 -11.15 9.27 -44.04
C ALA A 113 -10.90 7.90 -44.70
N THR A 114 -11.74 6.90 -44.41
CA THR A 114 -11.58 5.52 -44.89
C THR A 114 -12.66 5.11 -45.90
N GLY A 115 -13.80 5.79 -45.90
CA GLY A 115 -15.00 5.42 -46.65
C GLY A 115 -15.74 4.19 -46.14
N GLN A 116 -15.36 3.68 -44.96
CA GLN A 116 -16.02 2.54 -44.32
C GLN A 116 -17.11 2.99 -43.35
N GLU A 117 -18.06 2.10 -43.08
CA GLU A 117 -19.07 2.30 -42.04
C GLU A 117 -18.43 2.37 -40.65
N ILE A 118 -19.03 3.21 -39.81
CA ILE A 118 -18.64 3.37 -38.42
C ILE A 118 -19.36 2.32 -37.57
N LEU A 119 -18.61 1.63 -36.73
CA LEU A 119 -19.09 0.57 -35.85
C LEU A 119 -19.24 1.06 -34.40
N GLN A 120 -20.12 0.42 -33.63
CA GLN A 120 -20.32 0.64 -32.19
C GLN A 120 -19.13 0.11 -31.37
N GLU A 121 -19.13 0.42 -30.06
CA GLU A 121 -18.07 0.02 -29.12
C GLU A 121 -17.86 -1.50 -29.07
N ASP A 122 -18.94 -2.29 -29.19
CA ASP A 122 -18.94 -3.75 -29.24
C ASP A 122 -18.63 -4.35 -30.63
N GLY A 123 -18.38 -3.51 -31.63
CA GLY A 123 -18.13 -3.91 -33.02
C GLY A 123 -19.40 -4.11 -33.86
N SER A 124 -20.60 -3.91 -33.31
CA SER A 124 -21.86 -4.00 -34.05
C SER A 124 -22.10 -2.77 -34.96
N ARG A 125 -23.02 -2.88 -35.93
CA ARG A 125 -23.39 -1.74 -36.80
C ARG A 125 -24.27 -0.74 -36.04
N ILE A 126 -24.13 0.54 -36.36
CA ILE A 126 -25.02 1.58 -35.86
C ILE A 126 -26.38 1.45 -36.56
N THR A 127 -27.45 1.27 -35.78
CA THR A 127 -28.84 1.18 -36.28
C THR A 127 -29.62 2.48 -36.16
N LEU A 128 -29.07 3.50 -35.49
CA LEU A 128 -29.70 4.79 -35.29
C LEU A 128 -29.90 5.53 -36.61
N ASN A 129 -31.12 5.96 -36.89
CA ASN A 129 -31.43 6.79 -38.05
C ASN A 129 -31.16 8.27 -37.78
N PHE A 130 -30.63 8.97 -38.77
CA PHE A 130 -30.33 10.39 -38.66
C PHE A 130 -31.62 11.21 -38.52
N ASP A 131 -31.74 11.89 -37.39
CA ASP A 131 -32.70 12.95 -37.15
C ASP A 131 -31.98 14.16 -36.52
N LYS A 132 -32.15 15.33 -37.12
CA LYS A 132 -31.56 16.58 -36.65
C LYS A 132 -32.08 17.02 -35.27
N SER A 133 -33.28 16.58 -34.88
CA SER A 133 -33.85 16.86 -33.54
C SER A 133 -33.48 15.83 -32.48
N SER A 134 -32.87 14.70 -32.86
CA SER A 134 -32.56 13.60 -31.93
C SER A 134 -31.32 13.93 -31.08
N THR A 135 -31.49 13.89 -29.76
CA THR A 135 -30.39 13.97 -28.79
C THR A 135 -29.46 12.77 -28.89
N GLU A 136 -29.96 11.59 -29.26
CA GLU A 136 -29.18 10.38 -29.48
C GLU A 136 -28.24 10.55 -30.69
N CYS A 137 -28.70 11.20 -31.76
CA CYS A 137 -27.86 11.53 -32.91
C CYS A 137 -26.73 12.49 -32.53
N ILE A 138 -27.00 13.47 -31.66
CA ILE A 138 -25.98 14.41 -31.14
C ILE A 138 -24.92 13.64 -30.32
N THR A 139 -25.36 12.76 -29.42
CA THR A 139 -24.49 11.90 -28.61
C THR A 139 -23.62 11.00 -29.49
N LEU A 140 -24.23 10.36 -30.48
CA LEU A 140 -23.53 9.49 -31.42
C LEU A 140 -22.47 10.27 -32.22
N ILE A 141 -22.82 11.43 -32.79
CA ILE A 141 -21.86 12.26 -33.54
C ILE A 141 -20.68 12.67 -32.64
N ASN A 142 -20.92 12.98 -31.37
CA ASN A 142 -19.84 13.28 -30.43
C ASN A 142 -18.94 12.07 -30.15
N LYS A 143 -19.52 10.89 -29.92
CA LYS A 143 -18.76 9.64 -29.78
C LYS A 143 -17.91 9.34 -31.01
N ILE A 144 -18.48 9.52 -32.19
CA ILE A 144 -17.77 9.34 -33.47
C ILE A 144 -16.59 10.30 -33.57
N ARG A 145 -16.80 11.60 -33.31
CA ARG A 145 -15.75 12.62 -33.38
C ARG A 145 -14.58 12.36 -32.44
N ALA A 146 -14.85 11.77 -31.28
CA ALA A 146 -13.84 11.43 -30.29
C ALA A 146 -13.06 10.14 -30.64
N SER A 147 -13.64 9.26 -31.46
CA SER A 147 -13.13 7.89 -31.65
C SER A 147 -12.54 7.64 -33.04
N ILE A 148 -13.17 8.21 -34.07
CA ILE A 148 -12.96 7.83 -35.47
C ILE A 148 -11.89 8.69 -36.12
N ASN A 149 -10.96 8.04 -36.83
CA ASN A 149 -9.85 8.68 -37.53
C ASN A 149 -9.43 7.83 -38.74
N ALA A 150 -8.31 8.18 -39.38
CA ALA A 150 -7.85 7.49 -40.60
C ALA A 150 -7.48 6.00 -40.40
N THR A 151 -7.23 5.55 -39.16
CA THR A 151 -6.85 4.16 -38.85
C THR A 151 -7.90 3.42 -38.01
N ASN A 152 -8.99 4.08 -37.60
CA ASN A 152 -10.01 3.50 -36.74
C ASN A 152 -11.43 3.84 -37.21
N ASN A 153 -12.24 2.80 -37.46
CA ASN A 153 -13.65 2.88 -37.85
C ASN A 153 -14.62 2.47 -36.73
N GLN A 154 -14.12 2.13 -35.54
CA GLN A 154 -14.93 1.68 -34.41
C GLN A 154 -14.98 2.74 -33.31
N ILE A 155 -16.17 3.02 -32.76
CA ILE A 155 -16.29 3.91 -31.61
C ILE A 155 -15.50 3.30 -30.44
N LYS A 156 -14.63 4.09 -29.82
CA LYS A 156 -13.84 3.67 -28.67
C LYS A 156 -14.61 4.03 -27.40
N ALA A 157 -14.51 3.18 -26.39
CA ALA A 157 -14.87 3.56 -25.04
C ALA A 157 -14.09 4.84 -24.67
N ALA A 158 -14.77 5.83 -24.08
CA ALA A 158 -14.10 7.04 -23.65
C ALA A 158 -12.99 6.69 -22.66
N ALA A 159 -11.79 7.23 -22.86
CA ALA A 159 -10.69 7.00 -21.94
C ALA A 159 -11.10 7.45 -20.54
N SER A 160 -10.95 6.54 -19.58
CA SER A 160 -11.13 6.83 -18.17
C SER A 160 -10.16 7.92 -17.74
N VAL A 161 -10.64 8.92 -17.03
CA VAL A 161 -9.85 10.04 -16.53
C VAL A 161 -9.60 9.83 -15.03
N ASP A 162 -8.36 10.00 -14.56
CA ASP A 162 -7.98 9.92 -13.14
C ASP A 162 -7.81 11.33 -12.52
N PRO A 163 -8.76 11.83 -11.72
CA PRO A 163 -8.65 13.10 -11.02
C PRO A 163 -7.69 13.12 -9.82
N LEU A 164 -6.94 12.05 -9.52
CA LEU A 164 -6.03 12.03 -8.37
C LEU A 164 -5.00 13.17 -8.39
N PRO A 165 -4.32 13.47 -9.52
CA PRO A 165 -3.37 14.59 -9.59
C PRO A 165 -4.03 15.96 -9.40
N LEU A 166 -5.32 16.09 -9.76
CA LEU A 166 -6.10 17.29 -9.50
C LEU A 166 -6.37 17.42 -8.00
N ALA A 167 -6.76 16.32 -7.36
CA ALA A 167 -7.06 16.28 -5.94
C ALA A 167 -5.84 16.64 -5.07
N GLU A 168 -4.66 16.10 -5.39
CA GLU A 168 -3.40 16.43 -4.71
C GLU A 168 -3.06 17.93 -4.80
N LYS A 169 -3.21 18.53 -5.99
CA LYS A 169 -2.96 19.97 -6.18
C LYS A 169 -3.96 20.85 -5.44
N VAL A 170 -5.24 20.48 -5.45
CA VAL A 170 -6.29 21.23 -4.74
C VAL A 170 -6.11 21.12 -3.23
N TRP A 171 -5.77 19.94 -2.75
CA TRP A 171 -5.42 19.69 -1.35
C TRP A 171 -4.31 20.62 -0.85
N GLN A 172 -3.19 20.69 -1.58
CA GLN A 172 -2.06 21.55 -1.23
C GLN A 172 -2.44 23.04 -1.18
N ASP A 173 -3.22 23.51 -2.15
CA ASP A 173 -3.69 24.91 -2.20
C ASP A 173 -4.60 25.24 -1.01
N LEU A 174 -5.49 24.33 -0.64
CA LEU A 174 -6.37 24.50 0.51
C LEU A 174 -5.58 24.48 1.83
N TRP A 175 -4.64 23.54 1.98
CA TRP A 175 -3.81 23.43 3.17
C TRP A 175 -2.95 24.67 3.41
N ALA A 176 -2.31 25.17 2.35
CA ALA A 176 -1.43 26.34 2.43
C ALA A 176 -2.13 27.61 2.94
N VAL A 177 -3.43 27.75 2.70
CA VAL A 177 -4.19 28.98 3.04
C VAL A 177 -5.09 28.81 4.25
N SER A 178 -5.59 27.60 4.51
CA SER A 178 -6.49 27.34 5.64
C SER A 178 -5.81 26.79 6.89
N GLY A 179 -4.66 26.11 6.75
CA GLY A 179 -4.10 25.27 7.80
C GLY A 179 -5.05 24.15 8.26
N ALA A 180 -6.11 23.87 7.49
CA ALA A 180 -7.10 22.87 7.82
C ALA A 180 -6.50 21.46 7.70
N THR A 181 -7.10 20.51 8.41
CA THR A 181 -6.62 19.14 8.41
C THR A 181 -6.85 18.45 7.05
N PRO A 182 -6.02 17.44 6.70
CA PRO A 182 -6.19 16.46 5.61
C PRO A 182 -7.64 16.12 5.24
N GLU A 183 -8.46 15.95 6.26
CA GLU A 183 -9.84 15.52 6.10
C GLU A 183 -10.76 16.67 5.70
N ASN A 184 -10.51 17.89 6.21
CA ASN A 184 -11.30 19.06 5.86
C ASN A 184 -11.06 19.53 4.42
N CYS A 185 -9.82 19.45 3.92
CA CYS A 185 -9.61 19.81 2.52
C CYS A 185 -9.97 18.68 1.55
N LEU A 186 -9.90 17.39 1.94
CA LEU A 186 -10.55 16.30 1.18
C LEU A 186 -12.04 16.58 0.99
N TYR A 187 -12.71 16.93 2.08
CA TYR A 187 -14.13 17.18 2.08
C TYR A 187 -14.50 18.40 1.22
N THR A 188 -13.69 19.45 1.30
CA THR A 188 -13.82 20.63 0.43
C THR A 188 -13.57 20.29 -1.04
N PHE A 189 -12.59 19.44 -1.34
CA PHE A 189 -12.36 18.93 -2.70
C PHE A 189 -13.58 18.17 -3.21
N VAL A 190 -14.13 17.24 -2.42
CA VAL A 190 -15.31 16.45 -2.78
C VAL A 190 -16.53 17.35 -3.05
N GLU A 191 -16.74 18.41 -2.26
CA GLU A 191 -17.84 19.36 -2.51
C GLU A 191 -17.68 20.08 -3.87
N ILE A 192 -16.49 20.61 -4.19
CA ILE A 192 -16.25 21.29 -5.48
C ILE A 192 -16.29 20.29 -6.64
N PHE A 193 -15.80 19.07 -6.41
CA PHE A 193 -15.90 17.98 -7.35
C PHE A 193 -17.36 17.65 -7.65
N ILE A 194 -18.23 17.50 -6.64
CA ILE A 194 -19.68 17.28 -6.82
C ILE A 194 -20.31 18.44 -7.59
N PHE A 195 -19.95 19.68 -7.26
CA PHE A 195 -20.47 20.85 -7.96
C PHE A 195 -20.12 20.84 -9.46
N LYS A 196 -18.85 20.60 -9.78
CA LYS A 196 -18.40 20.43 -11.17
C LYS A 196 -19.09 19.24 -11.83
N TYR A 197 -19.14 18.12 -11.14
CA TYR A 197 -19.71 16.86 -11.65
C TYR A 197 -21.19 16.99 -11.99
N LEU A 198 -22.00 17.57 -11.10
CA LEU A 198 -23.42 17.84 -11.36
C LEU A 198 -23.63 18.82 -12.52
N SER A 199 -22.69 19.73 -12.76
CA SER A 199 -22.72 20.63 -13.91
C SER A 199 -22.41 19.87 -15.21
N ASP A 200 -21.42 18.99 -15.20
CA ASP A 200 -21.04 18.15 -16.35
C ASP A 200 -22.15 17.16 -16.73
N LEU A 201 -22.81 16.57 -15.72
CA LEU A 201 -23.99 15.71 -15.94
C LEU A 201 -25.23 16.49 -16.42
N GLY A 202 -25.19 17.82 -16.43
CA GLY A 202 -26.32 18.66 -16.80
C GLY A 202 -27.42 18.71 -15.75
N VAL A 203 -27.17 18.29 -14.51
CA VAL A 203 -28.12 18.45 -13.39
C VAL A 203 -28.17 19.92 -12.94
N LEU A 204 -27.02 20.57 -12.85
CA LEU A 204 -26.91 22.01 -12.62
C LEU A 204 -26.79 22.76 -13.95
N LYS A 205 -27.78 23.60 -14.27
CA LYS A 205 -27.87 24.33 -15.54
C LYS A 205 -27.90 25.85 -15.32
N GLY A 206 -27.51 26.60 -16.35
CA GLY A 206 -27.58 28.07 -16.38
C GLY A 206 -26.82 28.69 -15.21
N MET A 207 -27.47 29.62 -14.50
CA MET A 207 -26.87 30.39 -13.40
C MET A 207 -26.39 29.54 -12.21
N TYR A 208 -26.79 28.27 -12.14
CA TYR A 208 -26.35 27.33 -11.10
C TYR A 208 -25.18 26.45 -11.53
N SER A 209 -24.74 26.53 -12.79
CA SER A 209 -23.69 25.66 -13.32
C SER A 209 -22.30 26.18 -12.98
N PHE A 210 -21.34 25.26 -12.92
CA PHE A 210 -19.91 25.54 -12.74
C PHE A 210 -19.38 26.53 -13.78
N TYR A 211 -19.76 26.35 -15.05
CA TYR A 211 -19.28 27.17 -16.14
C TYR A 211 -19.80 28.61 -16.07
N ASP A 212 -21.06 28.81 -15.66
CA ASP A 212 -21.61 30.15 -15.45
C ASP A 212 -20.92 30.84 -14.28
N LEU A 213 -20.72 30.14 -13.16
CA LEU A 213 -20.01 30.68 -11.99
C LEU A 213 -18.60 31.13 -12.37
N LEU A 214 -17.85 30.32 -13.12
CA LEU A 214 -16.52 30.67 -13.60
C LEU A 214 -16.54 31.89 -14.54
N GLY A 215 -17.58 32.00 -15.38
CA GLY A 215 -17.79 33.17 -16.24
C GLY A 215 -17.99 34.47 -15.46
N LYS A 216 -18.53 34.44 -14.23
CA LYS A 216 -18.79 35.64 -13.44
C LYS A 216 -17.53 36.42 -13.05
N TYR A 217 -16.34 35.79 -13.07
CA TYR A 217 -15.08 36.49 -12.82
C TYR A 217 -14.72 37.53 -13.89
N SER A 218 -15.40 37.57 -15.05
CA SER A 218 -15.15 38.58 -16.09
C SER A 218 -15.71 39.98 -15.73
N GLY A 219 -16.52 40.09 -14.68
CA GLY A 219 -17.16 41.36 -14.30
C GLY A 219 -17.43 41.54 -12.80
N ASN A 220 -17.05 40.56 -11.97
CA ASN A 220 -17.24 40.60 -10.51
C ASN A 220 -15.89 40.32 -9.82
N ASN A 221 -15.71 40.83 -8.60
CA ASN A 221 -14.53 40.51 -7.81
C ASN A 221 -14.65 39.12 -7.16
N GLU A 222 -13.54 38.59 -6.64
CA GLU A 222 -13.50 37.21 -6.14
C GLU A 222 -14.44 36.95 -4.97
N ASN A 223 -14.64 37.95 -4.09
CA ASN A 223 -15.54 37.83 -2.94
C ASN A 223 -17.01 37.76 -3.37
N GLU A 224 -17.40 38.55 -4.37
CA GLU A 224 -18.75 38.53 -4.93
C GLU A 224 -19.07 37.17 -5.55
N VAL A 225 -18.12 36.57 -6.27
CA VAL A 225 -18.31 35.24 -6.87
C VAL A 225 -18.39 34.15 -5.80
N LEU A 226 -17.56 34.21 -4.75
CA LEU A 226 -17.65 33.26 -3.64
C LEU A 226 -18.96 33.40 -2.86
N GLU A 227 -19.43 34.63 -2.62
CA GLU A 227 -20.73 34.90 -2.00
C GLU A 227 -21.87 34.34 -2.87
N TYR A 228 -21.79 34.49 -4.20
CA TYR A 228 -22.75 33.92 -5.12
C TYR A 228 -22.77 32.38 -5.05
N TYR A 229 -21.60 31.73 -4.98
CA TYR A 229 -21.53 30.29 -4.77
C TYR A 229 -22.22 29.88 -3.46
N ALA A 230 -21.89 30.52 -2.35
CA ALA A 230 -22.43 30.19 -1.02
C ALA A 230 -23.95 30.41 -0.91
N SER A 231 -24.43 31.57 -1.38
CA SER A 231 -25.83 32.00 -1.21
C SER A 231 -26.79 31.47 -2.27
N THR A 232 -26.29 31.12 -3.47
CA THR A 232 -27.14 30.75 -4.60
C THR A 232 -26.90 29.33 -5.08
N VAL A 233 -25.67 29.00 -5.48
CA VAL A 233 -25.34 27.69 -6.05
C VAL A 233 -25.45 26.59 -5.01
N ARG A 234 -24.83 26.78 -3.84
CA ARG A 234 -24.80 25.80 -2.77
C ARG A 234 -26.19 25.55 -2.18
N VAL A 235 -27.02 26.59 -2.07
CA VAL A 235 -28.43 26.48 -1.69
C VAL A 235 -29.21 25.63 -2.70
N LYS A 236 -28.96 25.80 -4.01
CA LYS A 236 -29.59 24.98 -5.05
C LYS A 236 -29.18 23.51 -4.95
N ILE A 237 -27.90 23.21 -4.71
CA ILE A 237 -27.44 21.82 -4.54
C ILE A 237 -28.14 21.18 -3.32
N LYS A 238 -28.21 21.87 -2.19
CA LYS A 238 -28.92 21.37 -0.98
C LYS A 238 -30.44 21.24 -1.19
N ALA A 239 -31.03 22.03 -2.09
CA ALA A 239 -32.43 21.88 -2.46
C ALA A 239 -32.69 20.66 -3.35
N LEU A 240 -31.75 20.34 -4.25
CA LEU A 240 -31.80 19.13 -5.08
C LEU A 240 -31.52 17.87 -4.25
N PHE A 241 -30.60 17.96 -3.29
CA PHE A 241 -30.23 16.90 -2.38
C PHE A 241 -30.49 17.33 -0.93
N PRO A 242 -31.74 17.26 -0.46
CA PRO A 242 -32.08 17.63 0.92
C PRO A 242 -31.39 16.71 1.95
N GLY A 243 -30.99 17.29 3.08
CA GLY A 243 -30.41 16.54 4.18
C GLY A 243 -31.41 15.62 4.87
N ASN A 244 -30.92 14.48 5.36
CA ASN A 244 -31.74 13.51 6.08
C ASN A 244 -32.35 14.18 7.33
N PRO A 245 -33.67 14.09 7.56
CA PRO A 245 -34.31 14.70 8.73
C PRO A 245 -33.76 14.21 10.07
N LYS A 246 -33.24 12.97 10.13
CA LYS A 246 -32.75 12.30 11.35
C LYS A 246 -31.35 12.76 11.75
N ASP A 247 -30.42 12.83 10.81
CA ASP A 247 -29.00 13.12 11.10
C ASP A 247 -28.48 14.45 10.49
N LYS A 248 -29.31 15.12 9.67
CA LYS A 248 -29.04 16.38 8.97
C LYS A 248 -27.91 16.31 7.92
N THR A 249 -27.42 15.12 7.58
CA THR A 249 -26.41 14.91 6.53
C THR A 249 -27.02 14.85 5.14
N THR A 250 -26.36 15.46 4.15
CA THR A 250 -26.62 15.34 2.70
C THR A 250 -25.30 15.03 1.99
N ILE A 251 -25.23 15.15 0.66
CA ILE A 251 -24.02 14.98 -0.16
C ILE A 251 -23.00 16.12 0.02
N ILE A 252 -23.44 17.28 0.52
CA ILE A 252 -22.60 18.46 0.83
C ILE A 252 -23.03 19.17 2.14
N ASN A 253 -22.21 19.09 3.18
CA ASN A 253 -22.51 19.70 4.50
C ASN A 253 -21.50 20.73 4.99
N GLY A 254 -20.33 20.91 4.36
CA GLY A 254 -19.29 21.76 4.94
C GLY A 254 -18.12 21.99 3.99
N THR A 255 -17.52 23.16 4.10
CA THR A 255 -16.41 23.57 3.26
C THR A 255 -15.64 24.66 3.99
N ILE A 256 -14.34 24.73 3.72
CA ILE A 256 -13.45 25.80 4.19
C ILE A 256 -13.94 27.18 3.71
N PHE A 257 -14.63 27.24 2.58
CA PHE A 257 -15.08 28.49 1.95
C PHE A 257 -16.30 29.14 2.61
N VAL A 258 -17.01 28.42 3.50
CA VAL A 258 -18.19 28.96 4.19
C VAL A 258 -18.07 28.79 5.71
N SER A 259 -18.71 29.68 6.45
CA SER A 259 -18.77 29.66 7.91
C SER A 259 -19.75 28.58 8.42
N LYS A 260 -19.84 28.43 9.74
CA LYS A 260 -20.82 27.52 10.38
C LYS A 260 -22.28 27.86 10.06
N ASP A 261 -22.54 29.10 9.66
CA ASP A 261 -23.86 29.62 9.27
C ASP A 261 -24.03 29.64 7.73
N ASP A 262 -23.20 28.89 7.00
CA ASP A 262 -23.22 28.76 5.53
C ASP A 262 -22.96 30.07 4.76
N LYS A 263 -22.35 31.09 5.39
CA LYS A 263 -21.97 32.35 4.74
C LYS A 263 -20.56 32.29 4.16
N ALA A 264 -20.29 32.97 3.04
CA ALA A 264 -18.94 32.99 2.46
C ALA A 264 -17.90 33.58 3.41
N VAL A 265 -16.69 33.04 3.36
CA VAL A 265 -15.52 33.54 4.09
C VAL A 265 -14.59 34.24 3.11
N SER A 266 -14.61 35.58 3.11
CA SER A 266 -13.91 36.43 2.14
C SER A 266 -12.40 36.13 2.01
N GLY A 267 -11.74 35.71 3.09
CA GLY A 267 -10.32 35.35 3.08
C GLY A 267 -9.94 34.19 2.16
N TYR A 268 -10.91 33.39 1.68
CA TYR A 268 -10.65 32.25 0.79
C TYR A 268 -11.05 32.47 -0.67
N ALA A 269 -11.55 33.65 -1.05
CA ALA A 269 -12.07 33.92 -2.38
C ALA A 269 -11.05 33.69 -3.52
N THR A 270 -9.79 34.07 -3.30
CA THR A 270 -8.70 33.87 -4.27
C THR A 270 -8.37 32.39 -4.46
N VAL A 271 -8.33 31.62 -3.37
CA VAL A 271 -8.08 30.16 -3.43
C VAL A 271 -9.25 29.45 -4.10
N PHE A 272 -10.48 29.86 -3.80
CA PHE A 272 -11.68 29.33 -4.46
C PHE A 272 -11.59 29.51 -5.97
N HIS A 273 -11.27 30.72 -6.44
CA HIS A 273 -11.06 31.01 -7.87
C HIS A 273 -9.97 30.13 -8.49
N LYS A 274 -8.82 29.98 -7.82
CA LYS A 274 -7.71 29.13 -8.27
C LYS A 274 -8.15 27.68 -8.43
N ILE A 275 -8.93 27.16 -7.48
CA ILE A 275 -9.43 25.78 -7.52
C ILE A 275 -10.43 25.59 -8.65
N LEU A 276 -11.37 26.51 -8.86
CA LEU A 276 -12.28 26.46 -10.00
C LEU A 276 -11.52 26.44 -11.33
N LYS A 277 -10.45 27.24 -11.48
CA LYS A 277 -9.60 27.18 -12.67
C LYS A 277 -8.97 25.80 -12.87
N ARG A 278 -8.41 25.19 -11.82
CA ARG A 278 -7.83 23.84 -11.93
C ARG A 278 -8.86 22.80 -12.37
N PHE A 279 -10.07 22.83 -11.82
CA PHE A 279 -11.16 21.94 -12.24
C PHE A 279 -11.57 22.19 -13.71
N ASN A 280 -11.56 23.44 -14.16
CA ASN A 280 -11.84 23.79 -15.54
C ASN A 280 -10.75 23.28 -16.49
N ASP A 281 -9.48 23.50 -16.13
CA ASP A 281 -8.30 23.10 -16.91
C ASP A 281 -8.17 21.57 -17.00
N PHE A 282 -8.65 20.85 -15.98
CA PHE A 282 -8.71 19.40 -15.98
C PHE A 282 -9.69 18.82 -17.02
N GLY A 283 -10.79 19.52 -17.30
CA GLY A 283 -11.78 19.13 -18.31
C GLY A 283 -13.06 18.53 -17.74
N THR A 284 -13.73 17.67 -18.52
CA THR A 284 -14.98 17.01 -18.10
C THR A 284 -14.69 15.87 -17.14
N LEU A 285 -15.57 15.72 -16.15
CA LEU A 285 -15.56 14.62 -15.18
C LEU A 285 -16.52 13.49 -15.58
N GLU A 286 -17.06 13.46 -16.81
CA GLU A 286 -18.09 12.48 -17.19
C GLU A 286 -17.64 11.01 -17.22
N ASN A 287 -16.34 10.74 -17.43
CA ASN A 287 -15.76 9.39 -17.59
C ASN A 287 -14.62 9.16 -16.59
N ILE A 288 -14.89 9.36 -15.30
CA ILE A 288 -13.89 9.17 -14.24
C ILE A 288 -13.61 7.69 -14.00
N ASP A 289 -12.34 7.38 -13.72
CA ASP A 289 -11.92 6.08 -13.24
C ASP A 289 -12.70 5.65 -11.99
N TYR A 290 -13.31 4.49 -12.05
CA TYR A 290 -13.97 3.92 -10.90
C TYR A 290 -12.98 3.68 -9.76
N ASP A 291 -11.72 3.36 -10.07
CA ASP A 291 -10.65 3.20 -9.09
C ASP A 291 -10.16 4.52 -8.50
N PHE A 292 -10.28 5.65 -9.23
CA PHE A 292 -9.98 6.98 -8.67
C PHE A 292 -10.82 7.24 -7.42
N LYS A 293 -12.10 6.86 -7.44
CA LYS A 293 -13.01 7.08 -6.30
C LYS A 293 -12.48 6.38 -5.05
N SER A 294 -11.88 5.22 -5.23
CA SER A 294 -11.28 4.43 -4.15
C SER A 294 -9.91 4.94 -3.72
N LYS A 295 -9.06 5.37 -4.68
CA LYS A 295 -7.71 5.90 -4.47
C LYS A 295 -7.70 7.30 -3.87
N LEU A 296 -8.69 8.14 -4.17
CA LEU A 296 -8.83 9.49 -3.65
C LEU A 296 -8.80 9.50 -2.12
N PHE A 297 -9.60 8.65 -1.49
CA PHE A 297 -9.63 8.58 -0.03
C PHE A 297 -8.33 8.05 0.57
N GLU A 298 -7.74 7.02 -0.06
CA GLU A 298 -6.48 6.43 0.38
C GLU A 298 -5.34 7.44 0.33
N THR A 299 -5.22 8.19 -0.77
CA THR A 299 -4.18 9.21 -0.95
C THR A 299 -4.27 10.31 0.10
N PHE A 300 -5.46 10.79 0.43
CA PHE A 300 -5.60 11.83 1.47
C PHE A 300 -5.33 11.29 2.89
N LEU A 301 -5.53 9.99 3.13
CA LEU A 301 -5.11 9.35 4.38
C LEU A 301 -3.58 9.28 4.50
N LYS A 302 -2.83 9.18 3.40
CA LYS A 302 -1.35 9.19 3.39
C LYS A 302 -0.79 10.49 4.00
N GLU A 303 -1.46 11.60 3.69
CA GLU A 303 -1.08 12.96 4.08
C GLU A 303 -1.62 13.38 5.47
N SER A 304 -2.52 12.60 6.09
CA SER A 304 -3.03 12.89 7.44
C SER A 304 -1.94 12.78 8.50
N ILE A 305 -1.74 13.84 9.30
CA ILE A 305 -0.91 13.80 10.52
C ILE A 305 -1.53 12.84 11.55
N SER A 306 -2.85 12.57 11.44
CA SER A 306 -3.62 11.67 12.31
C SER A 306 -3.81 10.28 11.71
N LYS A 307 -2.78 9.71 11.05
CA LYS A 307 -2.79 8.37 10.40
C LYS A 307 -3.50 7.27 11.21
N LYS A 308 -3.43 7.36 12.55
CA LYS A 308 -4.04 6.40 13.50
C LYS A 308 -5.56 6.54 13.69
N ASN A 309 -6.13 7.75 13.54
CA ASN A 309 -7.53 8.04 13.89
C ASN A 309 -8.51 7.82 12.74
N TRP A 310 -8.09 7.98 11.48
CA TRP A 310 -8.99 7.85 10.32
C TRP A 310 -8.91 6.52 9.59
N GLY A 311 -7.77 5.82 9.64
CA GLY A 311 -7.66 4.48 9.07
C GLY A 311 -8.55 3.44 9.76
N GLN A 312 -9.23 3.78 10.86
CA GLN A 312 -10.20 2.90 11.54
C GLN A 312 -11.55 2.85 10.82
N TYR A 313 -11.83 3.81 9.94
CA TYR A 313 -13.08 3.90 9.16
C TYR A 313 -12.93 3.35 7.73
N PHE A 314 -11.77 2.76 7.42
CA PHE A 314 -11.43 2.38 6.06
C PHE A 314 -10.98 0.93 5.93
N THR A 315 -11.51 0.25 4.93
CA THR A 315 -11.14 -1.12 4.56
C THR A 315 -10.42 -1.09 3.21
N PRO A 316 -9.23 -1.71 3.07
CA PRO A 316 -8.51 -1.77 1.80
C PRO A 316 -9.38 -2.33 0.67
N LEU A 317 -9.27 -1.75 -0.53
CA LEU A 317 -10.15 -2.12 -1.64
C LEU A 317 -9.97 -3.57 -2.06
N LYS A 318 -8.74 -4.11 -2.02
CA LYS A 318 -8.46 -5.52 -2.31
C LYS A 318 -9.26 -6.46 -1.39
N VAL A 319 -9.40 -6.09 -0.11
CA VAL A 319 -10.20 -6.85 0.87
C VAL A 319 -11.69 -6.73 0.56
N VAL A 320 -12.18 -5.52 0.24
CA VAL A 320 -13.59 -5.30 -0.14
C VAL A 320 -13.94 -6.13 -1.38
N ARG A 321 -13.13 -6.05 -2.44
CA ARG A 321 -13.35 -6.78 -3.70
C ARG A 321 -13.32 -8.29 -3.50
N ALA A 322 -12.38 -8.81 -2.72
CA ALA A 322 -12.35 -10.23 -2.40
C ALA A 322 -13.63 -10.69 -1.68
N ILE A 323 -14.12 -9.91 -0.70
CA ILE A 323 -15.41 -10.21 -0.03
C ILE A 323 -16.59 -10.11 -1.00
N VAL A 324 -16.62 -9.10 -1.86
CA VAL A 324 -17.66 -8.93 -2.88
C VAL A 324 -17.63 -10.05 -3.93
N ASN A 325 -16.47 -10.63 -4.22
CA ASN A 325 -16.36 -11.80 -5.08
C ASN A 325 -16.97 -13.06 -4.42
N MET A 326 -16.93 -13.18 -3.10
CA MET A 326 -17.41 -14.35 -2.36
C MET A 326 -18.93 -14.41 -2.16
N ILE A 327 -19.64 -13.30 -2.38
CA ILE A 327 -21.07 -13.16 -2.03
C ILE A 327 -21.98 -13.44 -3.22
N ASP A 328 -23.21 -13.86 -2.93
CA ASP A 328 -24.27 -14.01 -3.91
C ASP A 328 -25.38 -13.01 -3.57
N ILE A 329 -25.72 -12.14 -4.51
CA ILE A 329 -26.75 -11.10 -4.34
C ILE A 329 -27.93 -11.41 -5.24
N THR A 330 -29.16 -11.38 -4.73
CA THR A 330 -30.38 -11.62 -5.52
C THR A 330 -31.43 -10.53 -5.25
N PRO A 331 -32.31 -10.22 -6.23
CA PRO A 331 -33.41 -9.28 -6.00
C PRO A 331 -34.25 -9.68 -4.78
N GLY A 332 -34.65 -8.69 -3.99
CA GLY A 332 -35.41 -8.85 -2.74
C GLY A 332 -34.56 -8.93 -1.48
N MET A 333 -33.23 -9.09 -1.60
CA MET A 333 -32.33 -9.12 -0.44
C MET A 333 -32.24 -7.77 0.27
N LYS A 334 -32.03 -7.83 1.59
CA LYS A 334 -31.65 -6.71 2.45
C LYS A 334 -30.20 -6.89 2.89
N ILE A 335 -29.34 -5.96 2.49
CA ILE A 335 -27.90 -5.97 2.74
C ILE A 335 -27.54 -4.86 3.71
N CYS A 336 -26.75 -5.17 4.74
CA CYS A 336 -26.36 -4.20 5.76
C CYS A 336 -24.85 -4.13 5.98
N ASP A 337 -24.37 -2.93 6.27
CA ASP A 337 -23.07 -2.70 6.89
C ASP A 337 -23.27 -1.85 8.16
N PRO A 338 -23.20 -2.44 9.37
CA PRO A 338 -23.44 -1.75 10.63
C PRO A 338 -22.33 -0.77 11.07
N ALA A 339 -21.20 -0.76 10.35
CA ALA A 339 -20.05 0.11 10.57
C ALA A 339 -19.46 0.55 9.22
N CYS A 340 -20.29 1.22 8.41
CA CYS A 340 -20.05 1.34 6.97
C CYS A 340 -18.94 2.30 6.55
N GLY A 341 -18.52 3.21 7.43
CA GLY A 341 -17.59 4.28 7.07
C GLY A 341 -18.06 5.02 5.81
N VAL A 342 -17.22 5.03 4.77
CA VAL A 342 -17.51 5.66 3.47
C VAL A 342 -18.32 4.78 2.49
N GLY A 343 -18.89 3.66 2.97
CA GLY A 343 -19.88 2.86 2.25
C GLY A 343 -19.34 1.79 1.29
N LYS A 344 -18.04 1.51 1.26
CA LYS A 344 -17.40 0.65 0.23
C LYS A 344 -18.04 -0.73 0.08
N PHE A 345 -18.34 -1.42 1.18
CA PHE A 345 -18.95 -2.76 1.11
C PHE A 345 -20.34 -2.77 0.47
N LEU A 346 -21.10 -1.68 0.57
CA LEU A 346 -22.42 -1.55 -0.02
C LEU A 346 -22.37 -1.02 -1.45
N LEU A 347 -21.36 -0.23 -1.79
CA LEU A 347 -21.23 0.43 -3.10
C LEU A 347 -20.42 -0.38 -4.11
N GLU A 348 -19.37 -1.11 -3.71
CA GLU A 348 -18.58 -1.91 -4.65
C GLU A 348 -19.43 -2.95 -5.43
N PRO A 349 -20.42 -3.65 -4.81
CA PRO A 349 -21.30 -4.56 -5.54
C PRO A 349 -22.15 -3.92 -6.64
N ILE A 350 -22.46 -2.61 -6.55
CA ILE A 350 -23.33 -1.94 -7.53
C ILE A 350 -22.58 -1.46 -8.77
N LEU A 351 -21.24 -1.44 -8.72
CA LEU A 351 -20.36 -0.84 -9.74
C LEU A 351 -20.59 -1.38 -11.15
N HIS A 352 -20.73 -2.70 -11.26
CA HIS A 352 -20.83 -3.41 -12.54
C HIS A 352 -22.24 -3.94 -12.84
N ASP A 353 -23.20 -3.76 -11.93
CA ASP A 353 -24.54 -4.34 -12.05
C ASP A 353 -25.64 -3.42 -11.49
N LEU A 354 -25.51 -2.11 -11.73
CA LEU A 354 -26.39 -1.08 -11.16
C LEU A 354 -27.90 -1.35 -11.43
N HIS A 355 -28.23 -1.85 -12.62
CA HIS A 355 -29.61 -2.16 -13.02
C HIS A 355 -30.23 -3.35 -12.25
N ARG A 356 -29.40 -4.24 -11.68
CA ARG A 356 -29.88 -5.30 -10.77
C ARG A 356 -30.24 -4.77 -9.40
N PHE A 357 -29.62 -3.67 -8.97
CA PHE A 357 -29.93 -3.03 -7.69
C PHE A 357 -31.09 -2.05 -7.81
N TYR A 358 -31.17 -1.31 -8.92
CA TYR A 358 -32.14 -0.24 -9.10
C TYR A 358 -32.75 -0.29 -10.48
N LYS A 359 -34.08 -0.14 -10.54
CA LYS A 359 -34.83 -0.05 -11.79
C LYS A 359 -35.63 1.24 -11.81
N VAL A 360 -35.57 1.96 -12.94
CA VAL A 360 -36.47 3.08 -13.19
C VAL A 360 -37.69 2.57 -13.93
N GLU A 361 -38.86 2.69 -13.30
CA GLU A 361 -40.15 2.31 -13.89
C GLU A 361 -41.20 3.34 -13.47
N ASP A 362 -42.06 3.75 -14.40
CA ASP A 362 -43.17 4.68 -14.15
C ASP A 362 -42.74 6.02 -13.51
N GLY A 363 -41.50 6.47 -13.79
CA GLY A 363 -40.93 7.69 -13.19
C GLY A 363 -40.51 7.53 -11.72
N GLU A 364 -40.40 6.30 -11.21
CA GLU A 364 -39.96 5.98 -9.86
C GLU A 364 -38.67 5.16 -9.87
N LEU A 365 -37.76 5.45 -8.93
CA LEU A 365 -36.53 4.72 -8.71
C LEU A 365 -36.82 3.58 -7.73
N LYS A 366 -37.05 2.37 -8.25
CA LYS A 366 -37.41 1.19 -7.44
C LYS A 366 -36.15 0.42 -7.03
N PRO A 367 -35.84 0.31 -5.73
CA PRO A 367 -34.77 -0.57 -5.27
C PRO A 367 -35.24 -2.03 -5.39
N GLN A 368 -34.51 -2.83 -6.17
CA GLN A 368 -34.66 -4.28 -6.19
C GLN A 368 -33.93 -4.93 -5.00
N ILE A 369 -32.91 -4.26 -4.47
CA ILE A 369 -32.13 -4.68 -3.30
C ILE A 369 -32.14 -3.52 -2.31
N THR A 370 -32.38 -3.81 -1.03
CA THR A 370 -32.36 -2.79 0.02
C THR A 370 -30.98 -2.74 0.66
N LEU A 371 -30.33 -1.58 0.61
CA LEU A 371 -29.04 -1.34 1.25
C LEU A 371 -29.22 -0.55 2.56
N SER A 372 -28.44 -0.87 3.60
CA SER A 372 -28.48 -0.17 4.88
C SER A 372 -27.07 -0.04 5.48
N GLY A 373 -26.51 1.15 5.46
CA GLY A 373 -25.21 1.51 6.03
C GLY A 373 -25.39 2.39 7.26
N PHE A 374 -24.76 1.99 8.36
CA PHE A 374 -24.76 2.74 9.60
C PHE A 374 -23.34 3.11 10.03
N ASP A 375 -23.18 4.31 10.54
CA ASP A 375 -21.97 4.73 11.25
C ASP A 375 -22.33 5.54 12.48
N LYS A 376 -21.38 5.75 13.39
CA LYS A 376 -21.58 6.51 14.63
C LYS A 376 -20.98 7.91 14.51
N GLY A 377 -21.70 8.93 14.97
CA GLY A 377 -21.13 10.27 15.10
C GLY A 377 -21.90 11.22 16.01
N PHE A 378 -21.21 12.18 16.62
CA PHE A 378 -21.73 13.15 17.58
C PHE A 378 -21.60 14.61 17.15
N ASP A 379 -20.60 14.93 16.35
CA ASP A 379 -20.30 16.29 15.91
C ASP A 379 -20.19 16.39 14.38
N LYS A 380 -19.91 17.61 13.89
CA LYS A 380 -19.76 17.88 12.45
C LYS A 380 -18.53 17.17 11.85
N ASP A 381 -17.55 16.76 12.66
CA ASP A 381 -16.35 16.07 12.18
C ASP A 381 -16.61 14.58 11.98
N GLU A 382 -17.41 13.96 12.86
CA GLU A 382 -17.83 12.55 12.75
C GLU A 382 -18.96 12.35 11.72
N GLN A 383 -19.65 13.41 11.28
CA GLN A 383 -20.62 13.34 10.16
C GLN A 383 -19.98 13.00 8.81
N LYS A 384 -18.67 13.23 8.66
CA LYS A 384 -17.97 13.21 7.37
C LYS A 384 -18.04 11.85 6.67
N THR A 385 -17.96 10.72 7.38
CA THR A 385 -17.95 9.39 6.77
C THR A 385 -19.25 9.10 6.01
N ILE A 386 -20.40 9.37 6.62
CA ILE A 386 -21.72 9.20 6.00
C ILE A 386 -21.94 10.17 4.84
N ILE A 387 -21.44 11.41 4.94
CA ILE A 387 -21.54 12.35 3.82
C ILE A 387 -20.72 11.86 2.64
N LEU A 388 -19.50 11.37 2.89
CA LEU A 388 -18.65 10.77 1.87
C LEU A 388 -19.28 9.49 1.29
N ALA A 389 -19.98 8.68 2.09
CA ALA A 389 -20.73 7.53 1.60
C ALA A 389 -21.86 7.95 0.63
N LYS A 390 -22.61 9.00 0.98
CA LYS A 390 -23.67 9.57 0.11
C LYS A 390 -23.09 10.19 -1.17
N ALA A 391 -21.98 10.90 -1.06
CA ALA A 391 -21.25 11.43 -2.21
C ALA A 391 -20.75 10.30 -3.13
N ASN A 392 -20.16 9.25 -2.56
CA ASN A 392 -19.74 8.07 -3.32
C ASN A 392 -20.93 7.43 -4.04
N MET A 393 -22.07 7.25 -3.36
CA MET A 393 -23.27 6.69 -3.97
C MET A 393 -23.75 7.53 -5.17
N LEU A 394 -23.74 8.86 -5.07
CA LEU A 394 -24.06 9.76 -6.18
C LEU A 394 -23.15 9.51 -7.40
N ILE A 395 -21.85 9.34 -7.18
CA ILE A 395 -20.88 9.11 -8.27
C ILE A 395 -21.05 7.70 -8.87
N TYR A 396 -21.48 6.71 -8.09
CA TYR A 396 -21.78 5.36 -8.59
C TYR A 396 -23.10 5.31 -9.39
N MET A 397 -24.08 6.14 -9.03
CA MET A 397 -25.38 6.21 -9.70
C MET A 397 -25.43 7.23 -10.85
N SER A 398 -24.30 7.76 -11.26
CA SER A 398 -24.21 8.88 -12.21
C SER A 398 -24.79 8.60 -13.59
N GLY A 399 -24.70 7.35 -14.06
CA GLY A 399 -25.35 6.91 -15.30
C GLY A 399 -26.87 7.12 -15.23
N LEU A 400 -27.51 6.57 -14.20
CA LEU A 400 -28.95 6.73 -13.98
C LEU A 400 -29.35 8.18 -13.71
N LEU A 401 -28.52 8.95 -12.99
CA LEU A 401 -28.79 10.36 -12.72
C LEU A 401 -28.74 11.21 -14.01
N ARG A 402 -27.85 10.86 -14.95
CA ARG A 402 -27.74 11.51 -16.26
C ARG A 402 -28.93 11.19 -17.16
N GLU A 403 -29.40 9.95 -17.12
CA GLU A 403 -30.56 9.48 -17.89
C GLU A 403 -31.87 10.06 -17.35
N HIS A 404 -31.94 10.31 -16.04
CA HIS A 404 -33.14 10.77 -15.32
C HIS A 404 -32.86 11.98 -14.42
N PRO A 405 -32.38 13.11 -14.95
CA PRO A 405 -32.03 14.29 -14.15
C PRO A 405 -33.22 14.89 -13.39
N GLU A 406 -34.44 14.70 -13.90
CA GLU A 406 -35.70 15.11 -13.27
C GLU A 406 -36.00 14.37 -11.95
N MET A 407 -35.39 13.20 -11.72
CA MET A 407 -35.62 12.35 -10.55
C MET A 407 -34.63 12.61 -9.41
N THR A 408 -33.91 13.73 -9.44
CA THR A 408 -32.83 14.03 -8.47
C THR A 408 -33.30 13.93 -7.01
N ASP A 409 -34.55 14.30 -6.71
CA ASP A 409 -35.17 14.17 -5.39
C ASP A 409 -35.31 12.70 -4.94
N LYS A 410 -35.63 11.78 -5.86
CA LYS A 410 -35.72 10.34 -5.59
C LYS A 410 -34.34 9.74 -5.27
N PHE A 411 -33.30 10.17 -5.99
CA PHE A 411 -31.92 9.77 -5.65
C PHE A 411 -31.52 10.28 -4.26
N ALA A 412 -31.88 11.52 -3.91
CA ALA A 412 -31.60 12.06 -2.59
C ALA A 412 -32.29 11.28 -1.45
N ILE A 413 -33.55 10.86 -1.66
CA ILE A 413 -34.26 9.98 -0.72
C ILE A 413 -33.50 8.66 -0.58
N LEU A 414 -33.14 8.02 -1.69
CA LEU A 414 -32.39 6.76 -1.68
C LEU A 414 -31.06 6.87 -0.91
N PHE A 415 -30.28 7.94 -1.12
CA PHE A 415 -29.01 8.13 -0.43
C PHE A 415 -29.21 8.30 1.08
N ASN A 416 -30.27 9.01 1.47
CA ASN A 416 -30.63 9.24 2.86
C ASN A 416 -31.18 7.99 3.55
N ASP A 417 -31.88 7.12 2.83
CA ASP A 417 -32.39 5.85 3.34
C ASP A 417 -31.29 4.78 3.40
N THR A 418 -30.30 4.86 2.51
CA THR A 418 -29.17 3.91 2.46
C THR A 418 -28.15 4.20 3.56
N PHE A 419 -27.74 5.46 3.76
CA PHE A 419 -26.69 5.81 4.72
C PHE A 419 -27.21 6.71 5.84
N LEU A 420 -27.10 6.23 7.07
CA LEU A 420 -27.58 6.92 8.26
C LEU A 420 -26.49 7.02 9.33
N LEU A 421 -26.25 8.24 9.81
CA LEU A 421 -25.42 8.47 10.98
C LEU A 421 -26.25 8.30 12.26
N GLN A 422 -25.82 7.40 13.13
CA GLN A 422 -26.43 7.18 14.44
C GLN A 422 -25.96 8.27 15.40
N THR A 423 -26.69 9.39 15.38
CA THR A 423 -26.46 10.53 16.25
C THR A 423 -27.14 10.33 17.62
N ASN A 424 -26.61 11.01 18.65
CA ASN A 424 -27.18 11.10 20.00
C ASN A 424 -26.98 9.88 20.93
N SER A 425 -26.08 8.94 20.61
CA SER A 425 -25.73 7.85 21.53
C SER A 425 -24.28 7.41 21.40
N ILE A 426 -23.60 7.17 22.53
CA ILE A 426 -22.23 6.61 22.52
C ILE A 426 -22.22 5.19 21.98
N LEU A 427 -23.36 4.51 21.98
CA LEU A 427 -23.50 3.17 21.44
C LEU A 427 -23.62 3.16 19.91
N GLY A 428 -23.93 4.30 19.26
CA GLY A 428 -24.09 4.36 17.81
C GLY A 428 -25.08 3.31 17.31
N THR A 429 -24.68 2.47 16.34
CA THR A 429 -25.47 1.33 15.84
C THR A 429 -25.92 0.38 16.96
N LEU A 430 -25.09 0.17 17.99
CA LEU A 430 -25.39 -0.73 19.11
C LEU A 430 -26.57 -0.23 19.99
N ALA A 431 -26.96 1.05 19.87
CA ALA A 431 -28.14 1.58 20.55
C ALA A 431 -29.46 1.02 19.97
N LYS A 432 -29.42 0.43 18.78
CA LYS A 432 -30.59 -0.04 18.03
C LYS A 432 -30.49 -1.54 17.78
N PRO A 433 -30.91 -2.38 18.74
CA PRO A 433 -30.95 -3.83 18.56
C PRO A 433 -31.95 -4.18 17.45
N VAL A 434 -31.61 -5.15 16.61
CA VAL A 434 -32.47 -5.63 15.52
C VAL A 434 -32.41 -7.16 15.47
N HIS A 435 -33.51 -7.79 15.05
CA HIS A 435 -33.59 -9.24 14.95
C HIS A 435 -34.01 -9.64 13.53
N GLU A 436 -33.29 -10.60 12.95
CA GLU A 436 -33.68 -11.30 11.72
C GLU A 436 -34.13 -10.35 10.58
N GLN A 437 -33.36 -9.28 10.36
CA GLN A 437 -33.70 -8.22 9.42
C GLN A 437 -32.97 -8.34 8.08
N TYR A 438 -31.73 -8.84 8.08
CA TYR A 438 -30.84 -8.79 6.92
C TYR A 438 -30.52 -10.17 6.37
N ASP A 439 -30.47 -10.27 5.04
CA ASP A 439 -30.10 -11.48 4.30
C ASP A 439 -28.57 -11.57 4.13
N LEU A 440 -27.90 -10.42 4.09
CA LEU A 440 -26.44 -10.32 3.96
C LEU A 440 -25.89 -9.18 4.81
N ILE A 441 -24.81 -9.44 5.56
CA ILE A 441 -24.05 -8.42 6.28
C ILE A 441 -22.59 -8.44 5.82
N LEU A 442 -22.08 -7.31 5.35
CA LEU A 442 -20.69 -7.14 4.92
C LEU A 442 -20.09 -6.01 5.74
N THR A 443 -19.06 -6.27 6.53
CA THR A 443 -18.60 -5.24 7.46
C THR A 443 -17.19 -5.45 7.99
N ASN A 444 -16.60 -4.33 8.40
CA ASN A 444 -15.35 -4.27 9.15
C ASN A 444 -15.59 -3.46 10.43
N PRO A 445 -16.00 -4.10 11.55
CA PRO A 445 -16.32 -3.39 12.79
C PRO A 445 -15.08 -2.78 13.46
N PRO A 446 -15.24 -1.73 14.28
CA PRO A 446 -14.12 -1.07 14.97
C PRO A 446 -13.43 -1.97 16.01
N TYR A 447 -12.09 -1.91 16.09
CA TYR A 447 -11.24 -2.79 16.94
C TYR A 447 -10.82 -2.19 18.30
N VAL A 448 -11.52 -1.17 18.79
CA VAL A 448 -11.05 -0.38 19.95
C VAL A 448 -11.38 -1.08 21.27
N MET A 449 -10.36 -1.38 22.07
CA MET A 449 -10.50 -1.94 23.42
C MET A 449 -10.75 -0.87 24.50
N SER A 450 -10.12 0.30 24.37
CA SER A 450 -10.22 1.43 25.30
C SER A 450 -11.56 2.17 25.12
N GLY A 451 -12.49 2.01 26.06
CA GLY A 451 -13.83 2.62 26.01
C GLY A 451 -14.98 1.61 26.00
N SER A 452 -14.69 0.31 25.79
CA SER A 452 -15.69 -0.76 25.87
C SER A 452 -16.35 -0.86 27.26
N SER A 453 -15.66 -0.49 28.34
CA SER A 453 -16.22 -0.40 29.69
C SER A 453 -17.38 0.59 29.78
N ASN A 454 -17.24 1.78 29.19
CA ASN A 454 -18.26 2.81 29.23
C ASN A 454 -19.48 2.41 28.39
N LEU A 455 -19.26 1.76 27.25
CA LEU A 455 -20.34 1.24 26.40
C LEU A 455 -21.12 0.13 27.11
N LYS A 456 -20.43 -0.79 27.78
CA LYS A 456 -21.08 -1.83 28.58
C LYS A 456 -21.86 -1.26 29.76
N GLU A 457 -21.35 -0.20 30.38
CA GLU A 457 -22.07 0.50 31.44
C GLU A 457 -23.37 1.13 30.91
N GLU A 458 -23.34 1.82 29.77
CA GLU A 458 -24.56 2.34 29.14
C GLU A 458 -25.53 1.25 28.71
N ILE A 459 -25.04 0.14 28.13
CA ILE A 459 -25.86 -1.05 27.83
C ILE A 459 -26.53 -1.59 29.09
N SER A 460 -25.82 -1.59 30.23
CA SER A 460 -26.34 -2.13 31.49
C SER A 460 -27.44 -1.29 32.13
N LYS A 461 -27.58 -0.02 31.73
CA LYS A 461 -28.64 0.91 32.17
C LYS A 461 -29.97 0.67 31.48
N ASP A 462 -29.97 -0.06 30.36
CA ASP A 462 -31.18 -0.42 29.61
C ASP A 462 -31.37 -1.94 29.63
N ASP A 463 -32.46 -2.41 30.26
CA ASP A 463 -32.74 -3.85 30.40
C ASP A 463 -32.90 -4.57 29.06
N THR A 464 -33.37 -3.88 28.01
CA THR A 464 -33.51 -4.42 26.66
C THR A 464 -32.14 -4.64 26.03
N LEU A 465 -31.27 -3.63 26.09
CA LEU A 465 -29.90 -3.74 25.56
C LEU A 465 -29.08 -4.77 26.35
N LYS A 466 -29.20 -4.78 27.67
CA LYS A 466 -28.55 -5.76 28.54
C LYS A 466 -28.95 -7.20 28.20
N LYS A 467 -30.23 -7.43 27.89
CA LYS A 467 -30.72 -8.75 27.45
C LYS A 467 -30.21 -9.10 26.05
N TYR A 468 -30.10 -8.12 25.16
CA TYR A 468 -29.61 -8.32 23.80
C TYR A 468 -28.11 -8.66 23.76
N PHE A 469 -27.28 -7.94 24.53
CA PHE A 469 -25.82 -8.09 24.61
C PHE A 469 -25.38 -8.95 25.81
N SER A 470 -25.92 -10.16 25.92
CA SER A 470 -25.75 -11.03 27.08
C SER A 470 -24.48 -11.90 27.05
N VAL A 471 -23.83 -12.08 25.90
CA VAL A 471 -22.73 -13.05 25.73
C VAL A 471 -21.46 -12.60 26.46
N SER A 472 -21.40 -11.32 26.87
CA SER A 472 -20.35 -10.73 27.73
C SER A 472 -18.95 -10.74 27.09
N ALA A 473 -18.87 -10.66 25.75
CA ALA A 473 -17.61 -10.63 24.99
C ALA A 473 -16.74 -9.40 25.31
N MET A 474 -15.42 -9.49 25.13
CA MET A 474 -14.52 -8.35 25.35
C MET A 474 -14.47 -7.42 24.12
N GLY A 475 -14.29 -6.13 24.40
CA GLY A 475 -14.15 -5.11 23.36
C GLY A 475 -15.46 -4.69 22.70
N ILE A 476 -15.35 -3.76 21.75
CA ILE A 476 -16.47 -3.26 20.95
C ILE A 476 -16.79 -4.25 19.82
N GLU A 477 -15.75 -4.90 19.29
CA GLU A 477 -15.84 -5.92 18.27
C GLU A 477 -16.76 -7.07 18.68
N GLY A 478 -16.73 -7.49 19.96
CA GLY A 478 -17.62 -8.52 20.47
C GLY A 478 -19.10 -8.11 20.50
N LEU A 479 -19.38 -6.84 20.83
CA LEU A 479 -20.75 -6.30 20.80
C LEU A 479 -21.30 -6.24 19.37
N PHE A 480 -20.47 -5.84 18.40
CA PHE A 480 -20.87 -5.89 16.99
C PHE A 480 -21.11 -7.33 16.52
N MET A 481 -20.30 -8.30 16.93
CA MET A 481 -20.56 -9.71 16.59
C MET A 481 -21.92 -10.19 17.14
N GLU A 482 -22.24 -9.88 18.39
CA GLU A 482 -23.56 -10.18 18.96
C GLU A 482 -24.69 -9.52 18.16
N TRP A 483 -24.51 -8.26 17.76
CA TRP A 483 -25.47 -7.54 16.94
C TRP A 483 -25.65 -8.17 15.56
N ILE A 484 -24.56 -8.46 14.86
CA ILE A 484 -24.55 -9.03 13.50
C ILE A 484 -25.28 -10.38 13.49
N ILE A 485 -24.93 -11.28 14.41
CA ILE A 485 -25.51 -12.64 14.47
C ILE A 485 -27.01 -12.61 14.78
N ARG A 486 -27.48 -11.63 15.56
CA ARG A 486 -28.91 -11.46 15.86
C ARG A 486 -29.65 -10.74 14.74
N ALA A 487 -28.98 -9.84 14.02
CA ALA A 487 -29.54 -9.08 12.91
C ALA A 487 -29.75 -9.93 11.63
N LEU A 488 -28.97 -11.01 11.46
CA LEU A 488 -29.13 -11.94 10.35
C LEU A 488 -30.45 -12.72 10.44
N LYS A 489 -31.17 -12.81 9.32
CA LYS A 489 -32.27 -13.76 9.13
C LYS A 489 -31.75 -15.20 9.15
N PRO A 490 -32.60 -16.21 9.42
CA PRO A 490 -32.29 -17.60 9.12
C PRO A 490 -31.77 -17.77 7.68
N ASN A 491 -30.67 -18.51 7.50
CA ASN A 491 -29.90 -18.66 6.26
C ASN A 491 -29.22 -17.39 5.72
N GLY A 492 -29.35 -16.26 6.41
CA GLY A 492 -28.63 -15.04 6.08
C GLY A 492 -27.13 -15.20 6.31
N LYS A 493 -26.32 -14.51 5.51
CA LYS A 493 -24.86 -14.64 5.53
C LYS A 493 -24.18 -13.40 6.09
N ALA A 494 -23.02 -13.55 6.71
CA ALA A 494 -22.16 -12.43 7.07
C ALA A 494 -20.71 -12.68 6.67
N PHE A 495 -20.07 -11.65 6.13
CA PHE A 495 -18.64 -11.62 5.87
C PHE A 495 -18.05 -10.47 6.69
N ILE A 496 -17.23 -10.82 7.66
CA ILE A 496 -16.84 -9.93 8.75
C ILE A 496 -15.33 -9.94 8.86
N VAL A 497 -14.71 -8.76 8.83
CA VAL A 497 -13.30 -8.65 9.22
C VAL A 497 -13.21 -8.61 10.75
N VAL A 498 -12.48 -9.56 11.34
CA VAL A 498 -12.33 -9.70 12.80
C VAL A 498 -10.85 -9.69 13.21
N PRO A 499 -10.50 -9.10 14.37
CA PRO A 499 -9.13 -9.14 14.88
C PRO A 499 -8.82 -10.48 15.57
N ASP A 500 -7.54 -10.79 15.72
CA ASP A 500 -6.99 -11.96 16.43
C ASP A 500 -7.60 -12.19 17.83
N GLY A 501 -8.03 -11.12 18.50
CA GLY A 501 -8.64 -11.16 19.82
C GLY A 501 -9.84 -12.11 19.90
N ILE A 502 -10.77 -12.00 18.95
CA ILE A 502 -11.98 -12.87 18.90
C ILE A 502 -11.58 -14.33 18.64
N MET A 503 -10.53 -14.53 17.84
CA MET A 503 -10.06 -15.85 17.44
C MET A 503 -9.30 -16.58 18.55
N ASN A 504 -8.57 -15.87 19.42
CA ASN A 504 -7.63 -16.48 20.38
C ASN A 504 -8.01 -16.31 21.86
N ARG A 505 -8.56 -15.16 22.28
CA ARG A 505 -8.67 -14.83 23.72
C ARG A 505 -9.58 -15.82 24.45
N SER A 506 -9.14 -16.29 25.62
CA SER A 506 -9.94 -17.18 26.48
C SER A 506 -11.24 -16.52 26.95
N ASN A 507 -11.23 -15.20 27.21
CA ASN A 507 -12.43 -14.45 27.61
C ASN A 507 -13.50 -14.36 26.52
N ASP A 508 -13.12 -14.52 25.24
CA ASP A 508 -14.06 -14.51 24.12
C ASP A 508 -14.56 -15.91 23.76
N LYS A 509 -14.21 -16.95 24.55
CA LYS A 509 -14.75 -18.30 24.33
C LYS A 509 -16.28 -18.30 24.30
N LYS A 510 -16.94 -17.54 25.17
CA LYS A 510 -18.41 -17.41 25.17
C LYS A 510 -18.96 -16.86 23.86
N LEU A 511 -18.25 -15.92 23.24
CA LEU A 511 -18.64 -15.40 21.92
C LEU A 511 -18.45 -16.45 20.83
N ARG A 512 -17.34 -17.19 20.87
CA ARG A 512 -17.10 -18.32 19.94
C ARG A 512 -18.16 -19.42 20.09
N ASP A 513 -18.52 -19.77 21.32
CA ASP A 513 -19.59 -20.71 21.63
C ASP A 513 -20.94 -20.21 21.07
N PHE A 514 -21.26 -18.93 21.28
CA PHE A 514 -22.46 -18.30 20.71
C PHE A 514 -22.47 -18.32 19.17
N ILE A 515 -21.33 -18.07 18.52
CA ILE A 515 -21.19 -18.20 17.06
C ILE A 515 -21.46 -19.63 16.63
N LEU A 516 -20.84 -20.64 17.27
CA LEU A 516 -21.02 -22.05 16.93
C LEU A 516 -22.44 -22.58 17.19
N GLU A 517 -23.14 -22.01 18.17
CA GLU A 517 -24.54 -22.32 18.44
C GLU A 517 -25.45 -21.75 17.35
N GLN A 518 -25.24 -20.49 16.97
CA GLN A 518 -26.16 -19.72 16.15
C GLN A 518 -25.88 -19.77 14.64
N CYS A 519 -24.64 -20.03 14.25
CA CYS A 519 -24.17 -19.92 12.87
C CYS A 519 -23.36 -21.16 12.47
N GLU A 520 -23.34 -21.41 11.17
CA GLU A 520 -22.33 -22.23 10.51
C GLU A 520 -21.14 -21.33 10.17
N ILE A 521 -19.92 -21.84 10.35
CA ILE A 521 -18.68 -21.21 9.91
C ILE A 521 -18.41 -21.72 8.49
N ASP A 522 -18.51 -20.83 7.51
CA ASP A 522 -18.25 -21.16 6.11
C ASP A 522 -16.77 -21.04 5.77
N ALA A 523 -16.12 -19.97 6.26
CA ALA A 523 -14.70 -19.75 6.02
C ALA A 523 -14.01 -18.94 7.14
N VAL A 524 -12.71 -19.21 7.30
CA VAL A 524 -11.76 -18.36 8.05
C VAL A 524 -10.52 -18.13 7.19
N ILE A 525 -10.37 -16.91 6.69
CA ILE A 525 -9.23 -16.50 5.85
C ILE A 525 -8.31 -15.62 6.70
N SER A 526 -7.08 -16.07 6.92
CA SER A 526 -6.06 -15.29 7.64
C SER A 526 -5.48 -14.22 6.72
N LEU A 527 -5.56 -12.96 7.16
CA LEU A 527 -4.96 -11.83 6.46
C LEU A 527 -3.56 -11.54 7.01
N PRO A 528 -2.64 -11.06 6.17
CA PRO A 528 -1.29 -10.75 6.60
C PRO A 528 -1.25 -9.55 7.54
N LEU A 529 -0.19 -9.46 8.36
CA LEU A 529 0.04 -8.30 9.22
C LEU A 529 0.11 -7.01 8.39
N ASN A 530 -0.32 -5.90 8.99
CA ASN A 530 -0.39 -4.58 8.35
C ASN A 530 -1.39 -4.49 7.18
N THR A 531 -2.24 -5.50 6.96
CA THR A 531 -3.41 -5.37 6.06
C THR A 531 -4.27 -4.16 6.46
N PHE A 532 -4.39 -3.85 7.74
CA PHE A 532 -5.04 -2.64 8.24
C PHE A 532 -4.04 -1.79 9.04
N PHE A 533 -3.75 -0.56 8.58
CA PHE A 533 -2.72 0.30 9.18
C PHE A 533 -2.96 0.69 10.63
N THR A 534 -4.21 0.65 11.07
CA THR A 534 -4.62 1.06 12.42
C THR A 534 -4.43 -0.01 13.47
N THR A 535 -4.12 -1.23 13.05
CA THR A 535 -3.88 -2.35 13.96
C THR A 535 -2.64 -3.13 13.55
N ASN A 536 -1.76 -3.34 14.53
CA ASN A 536 -0.63 -4.27 14.40
C ASN A 536 -1.02 -5.71 14.73
N LYS A 537 -2.31 -5.97 15.01
CA LYS A 537 -2.84 -7.30 15.26
C LYS A 537 -3.18 -7.99 13.94
N LYS A 538 -3.09 -9.32 13.93
CA LYS A 538 -3.57 -10.11 12.81
C LYS A 538 -5.08 -9.99 12.68
N THR A 539 -5.57 -10.01 11.45
CA THR A 539 -7.01 -9.92 11.14
C THR A 539 -7.41 -11.11 10.28
N TYR A 540 -8.70 -11.41 10.28
CA TYR A 540 -9.27 -12.55 9.58
C TYR A 540 -10.56 -12.13 8.90
N ILE A 541 -10.86 -12.69 7.73
CA ILE A 541 -12.21 -12.67 7.18
C ILE A 541 -12.93 -13.91 7.72
N LEU A 542 -14.00 -13.68 8.48
CA LEU A 542 -14.89 -14.70 9.01
C LEU A 542 -16.19 -14.69 8.20
N ALA A 543 -16.45 -15.77 7.47
CA ALA A 543 -17.70 -15.97 6.73
C ALA A 543 -18.63 -16.89 7.52
N LEU A 544 -19.85 -16.44 7.78
CA LEU A 544 -20.86 -17.13 8.58
C LEU A 544 -22.18 -17.26 7.82
N THR A 545 -22.88 -18.36 8.04
CA THR A 545 -24.30 -18.52 7.66
C THR A 545 -25.14 -18.71 8.92
N LYS A 546 -26.17 -17.89 9.13
CA LYS A 546 -27.09 -18.02 10.26
C LYS A 546 -27.89 -19.32 10.13
N LYS A 547 -27.87 -20.16 11.16
CA LYS A 547 -28.60 -21.44 11.14
C LYS A 547 -30.11 -21.19 11.09
N ALA A 548 -30.79 -21.98 10.27
CA ALA A 548 -32.24 -22.06 10.31
C ALA A 548 -32.69 -23.13 11.32
N PRO A 549 -33.69 -22.82 12.17
CA PRO A 549 -34.27 -23.82 13.06
C PRO A 549 -34.98 -24.90 12.23
N VAL A 550 -34.70 -26.16 12.57
CA VAL A 550 -35.40 -27.32 12.02
C VAL A 550 -36.27 -27.96 13.11
N MET A 551 -37.40 -28.53 12.72
CA MET A 551 -38.29 -29.20 13.66
C MET A 551 -37.75 -30.61 13.96
N VAL A 552 -37.29 -30.83 15.20
CA VAL A 552 -36.91 -32.15 15.71
C VAL A 552 -37.90 -32.50 16.80
N ASP A 553 -38.68 -33.57 16.61
CA ASP A 553 -39.73 -34.02 17.53
C ASP A 553 -40.73 -32.92 17.95
N GLY A 554 -41.04 -32.00 17.03
CA GLY A 554 -41.95 -30.87 17.28
C GLY A 554 -41.31 -29.67 17.97
N VAL A 555 -40.00 -29.69 18.23
CA VAL A 555 -39.25 -28.59 18.86
C VAL A 555 -38.32 -27.92 17.83
N PRO A 556 -38.38 -26.59 17.65
CA PRO A 556 -37.41 -25.85 16.85
C PRO A 556 -36.01 -26.01 17.43
N THR A 557 -35.11 -26.62 16.66
CA THR A 557 -33.74 -26.95 17.10
C THR A 557 -32.74 -26.41 16.08
N LEU A 558 -31.69 -25.75 16.55
CA LEU A 558 -30.54 -25.39 15.72
C LEU A 558 -29.56 -26.55 15.73
N GLN A 559 -29.37 -27.19 14.56
CA GLN A 559 -28.47 -28.33 14.46
C GLN A 559 -27.00 -27.91 14.57
N ARG A 560 -26.17 -28.84 15.07
CA ARG A 560 -24.72 -28.71 15.03
C ARG A 560 -24.26 -28.76 13.57
N GLN A 561 -23.35 -27.86 13.17
CA GLN A 561 -22.76 -27.93 11.85
C GLN A 561 -21.96 -29.23 11.71
N THR A 562 -22.08 -29.88 10.56
CA THR A 562 -21.29 -31.07 10.18
C THR A 562 -20.44 -30.85 8.94
N SER A 563 -20.73 -29.81 8.14
CA SER A 563 -19.94 -29.47 6.96
C SER A 563 -18.56 -28.94 7.37
N PRO A 564 -17.51 -29.21 6.57
CA PRO A 564 -16.18 -28.68 6.83
C PRO A 564 -16.14 -27.15 6.66
N VAL A 565 -15.03 -26.55 7.09
CA VAL A 565 -14.77 -25.11 7.02
C VAL A 565 -13.64 -24.83 6.03
N PHE A 566 -13.82 -23.83 5.17
CA PHE A 566 -12.77 -23.36 4.29
C PHE A 566 -11.76 -22.51 5.06
N THR A 567 -10.49 -22.86 5.03
CA THR A 567 -9.43 -22.05 5.65
C THR A 567 -8.36 -21.70 4.65
N TYR A 568 -7.82 -20.49 4.79
CA TYR A 568 -6.82 -20.00 3.84
C TYR A 568 -5.84 -19.04 4.52
N LEU A 569 -4.55 -19.14 4.14
CA LEU A 569 -3.46 -18.35 4.69
C LEU A 569 -2.88 -17.38 3.63
N CYS A 570 -3.25 -16.10 3.73
CA CYS A 570 -2.74 -15.06 2.83
C CYS A 570 -1.41 -14.49 3.35
N SER A 571 -0.38 -14.46 2.49
CA SER A 571 0.86 -13.71 2.72
C SER A 571 0.74 -12.28 2.19
N GLU A 572 0.13 -12.14 1.02
CA GLU A 572 -0.06 -10.88 0.33
C GLU A 572 -1.47 -10.75 -0.24
N ILE A 573 -1.93 -9.51 -0.37
CA ILE A 573 -3.31 -9.17 -0.78
C ILE A 573 -3.38 -8.47 -2.15
N GLY A 574 -2.29 -8.49 -2.93
CA GLY A 574 -2.20 -7.81 -4.22
C GLY A 574 -1.88 -6.32 -4.15
N GLU A 575 -1.41 -5.84 -2.99
CA GLU A 575 -0.84 -4.51 -2.79
C GLU A 575 0.19 -4.54 -1.64
N THR A 576 1.12 -3.59 -1.62
CA THR A 576 2.04 -3.41 -0.50
C THR A 576 1.27 -3.09 0.77
N ARG A 577 1.76 -3.57 1.91
CA ARG A 577 1.10 -3.44 3.23
C ARG A 577 1.59 -2.21 4.01
N ASP A 578 2.34 -1.34 3.35
CA ASP A 578 2.74 -0.02 3.83
C ASP A 578 1.68 1.03 3.46
N VAL A 579 1.81 2.24 4.02
CA VAL A 579 0.84 3.34 3.86
C VAL A 579 0.61 3.72 2.39
N TYR A 580 1.52 3.40 1.49
CA TYR A 580 1.48 3.75 0.08
C TYR A 580 0.63 2.80 -0.78
N ARG A 581 0.44 1.52 -0.38
CA ARG A 581 -0.41 0.53 -1.08
C ARG A 581 -0.12 0.38 -2.58
N PHE A 582 1.13 0.16 -2.96
CA PHE A 582 1.44 -0.07 -4.38
C PHE A 582 0.93 -1.44 -4.81
N ASP A 583 0.33 -1.55 -6.00
CA ASP A 583 -0.05 -2.85 -6.54
C ASP A 583 1.16 -3.77 -6.65
N ILE A 584 0.98 -5.04 -6.29
CA ILE A 584 1.98 -6.10 -6.43
C ILE A 584 1.34 -7.31 -7.12
N ASP A 585 2.16 -8.10 -7.81
CA ASP A 585 1.68 -9.25 -8.57
C ASP A 585 1.07 -10.35 -7.68
N GLN A 586 1.63 -10.56 -6.48
CA GLN A 586 1.15 -11.59 -5.57
C GLN A 586 -0.15 -11.17 -4.87
N ASN A 587 -1.24 -11.86 -5.19
CA ASN A 587 -2.55 -11.62 -4.61
C ASN A 587 -3.20 -12.92 -4.12
N ASP A 588 -2.75 -13.41 -2.97
CA ASP A 588 -3.27 -14.66 -2.38
C ASP A 588 -4.74 -14.52 -2.00
N LEU A 589 -5.19 -13.31 -1.64
CA LEU A 589 -6.56 -13.05 -1.22
C LEU A 589 -7.58 -13.16 -2.37
N GLN A 590 -7.20 -12.76 -3.58
CA GLN A 590 -8.02 -12.99 -4.77
C GLN A 590 -8.17 -14.50 -5.02
N VAL A 591 -7.07 -15.24 -4.99
CA VAL A 591 -7.09 -16.71 -5.12
C VAL A 591 -7.97 -17.36 -4.05
N ALA A 592 -7.87 -16.91 -2.80
CA ALA A 592 -8.72 -17.38 -1.71
C ALA A 592 -10.21 -17.18 -2.02
N SER A 593 -10.59 -16.02 -2.57
CA SER A 593 -11.98 -15.73 -2.92
C SER A 593 -12.51 -16.60 -4.06
N ASP A 594 -11.66 -16.89 -5.06
CA ASP A 594 -12.00 -17.75 -6.20
C ASP A 594 -12.16 -19.21 -5.77
N LEU A 595 -11.24 -19.71 -4.94
CA LEU A 595 -11.33 -21.05 -4.36
C LEU A 595 -12.52 -21.20 -3.42
N PHE A 596 -12.85 -20.16 -2.64
CA PHE A 596 -14.04 -20.16 -1.80
C PHE A 596 -15.32 -20.28 -2.65
N ASN A 597 -15.39 -19.62 -3.80
CA ASN A 597 -16.52 -19.74 -4.71
C ASN A 597 -16.70 -21.16 -5.28
N MET A 598 -15.61 -21.90 -5.46
CA MET A 598 -15.67 -23.32 -5.81
C MET A 598 -16.10 -24.17 -4.61
N PHE A 599 -15.55 -23.90 -3.41
CA PHE A 599 -15.89 -24.60 -2.18
C PHE A 599 -17.37 -24.44 -1.81
N LYS A 600 -17.93 -23.22 -1.88
CA LYS A 600 -19.32 -22.95 -1.47
C LYS A 600 -20.33 -23.73 -2.30
N GLY A 601 -20.00 -24.08 -3.55
CA GLY A 601 -20.82 -24.91 -4.42
C GLY A 601 -20.69 -26.42 -4.16
N ALA A 602 -19.62 -26.87 -3.49
CA ALA A 602 -19.27 -28.29 -3.37
C ALA A 602 -18.54 -28.64 -2.05
N LYS A 603 -19.04 -28.17 -0.90
CA LYS A 603 -18.35 -28.24 0.41
C LYS A 603 -17.74 -29.60 0.75
N THR A 604 -18.45 -30.70 0.50
CA THR A 604 -18.02 -32.06 0.90
C THR A 604 -17.04 -32.72 -0.06
N SER A 605 -17.03 -32.33 -1.35
CA SER A 605 -16.15 -32.93 -2.37
C SER A 605 -14.99 -32.04 -2.78
N PHE A 606 -14.97 -30.78 -2.33
CA PHE A 606 -13.96 -29.80 -2.71
C PHE A 606 -12.53 -30.21 -2.37
N ALA A 607 -12.31 -31.04 -1.33
CA ALA A 607 -10.97 -31.54 -0.99
C ALA A 607 -10.27 -32.24 -2.18
N ASN A 608 -11.01 -32.98 -3.01
CA ASN A 608 -10.45 -33.60 -4.21
C ASN A 608 -10.03 -32.55 -5.25
N THR A 609 -10.87 -31.54 -5.46
CA THR A 609 -10.56 -30.43 -6.36
C THR A 609 -9.35 -29.64 -5.88
N LEU A 610 -9.26 -29.36 -4.58
CA LEU A 610 -8.12 -28.69 -3.98
C LEU A 610 -6.82 -29.47 -4.19
N ASN A 611 -6.85 -30.80 -4.02
CA ASN A 611 -5.69 -31.66 -4.28
C ASN A 611 -5.24 -31.62 -5.75
N MET A 612 -6.17 -31.41 -6.69
CA MET A 612 -5.83 -31.24 -8.11
C MET A 612 -5.26 -29.85 -8.43
N ILE A 613 -5.75 -28.82 -7.75
CA ILE A 613 -5.25 -27.44 -7.89
C ILE A 613 -3.85 -27.32 -7.26
N GLY A 614 -3.60 -28.04 -6.16
CA GLY A 614 -2.32 -28.06 -5.46
C GLY A 614 -2.02 -26.78 -4.66
N ASP A 615 -3.05 -26.01 -4.30
CA ASP A 615 -2.87 -24.78 -3.52
C ASP A 615 -2.52 -25.11 -2.06
N GLN A 616 -1.28 -24.80 -1.67
CA GLN A 616 -0.75 -25.07 -0.33
C GLN A 616 -1.25 -24.09 0.75
N ARG A 617 -1.85 -22.96 0.34
CA ARG A 617 -2.39 -21.92 1.24
C ARG A 617 -3.81 -22.22 1.68
N CYS A 618 -4.51 -23.12 0.98
CA CYS A 618 -5.85 -23.55 1.32
C CYS A 618 -5.84 -24.88 2.10
N LYS A 619 -6.58 -24.95 3.21
CA LYS A 619 -6.88 -26.20 3.93
C LYS A 619 -8.38 -26.30 4.22
N ILE A 620 -8.94 -27.48 4.05
CA ILE A 620 -10.32 -27.78 4.43
C ILE A 620 -10.30 -28.41 5.82
N SER A 621 -10.76 -27.65 6.81
CA SER A 621 -10.68 -28.03 8.22
C SER A 621 -11.96 -28.67 8.71
N SER A 622 -11.83 -29.58 9.67
CA SER A 622 -13.01 -30.17 10.32
C SER A 622 -13.67 -29.10 11.19
N ILE A 623 -15.00 -29.11 11.23
CA ILE A 623 -15.73 -28.26 12.19
C ILE A 623 -15.42 -28.65 13.64
N ASP A 624 -15.00 -29.90 13.90
CA ASP A 624 -14.58 -30.35 15.23
C ASP A 624 -13.36 -29.58 15.75
N ASP A 625 -12.47 -29.11 14.86
CA ASP A 625 -11.31 -28.29 15.23
C ASP A 625 -11.74 -26.96 15.87
N PHE A 626 -12.88 -26.42 15.44
CA PHE A 626 -13.45 -25.18 15.97
C PHE A 626 -14.23 -25.42 17.28
N TYR A 627 -14.90 -26.57 17.42
CA TYR A 627 -15.64 -26.93 18.64
C TYR A 627 -14.70 -27.30 19.80
N ASN A 628 -13.63 -28.05 19.51
CA ASN A 628 -12.73 -28.61 20.51
C ASN A 628 -11.47 -27.75 20.72
N GLY A 629 -11.12 -26.91 19.74
CA GLY A 629 -9.95 -26.05 19.79
C GLY A 629 -10.05 -24.94 20.83
N THR A 630 -8.91 -24.57 21.41
CA THR A 630 -8.80 -23.44 22.35
C THR A 630 -8.88 -22.08 21.62
N HIS A 631 -8.58 -22.06 20.32
CA HIS A 631 -8.58 -20.88 19.45
C HIS A 631 -9.01 -21.23 18.00
N TRP A 632 -9.30 -20.20 17.21
CA TRP A 632 -9.60 -20.27 15.77
C TRP A 632 -8.52 -19.62 14.88
N CYS A 633 -7.32 -19.35 15.42
CA CYS A 633 -6.19 -18.85 14.64
C CYS A 633 -5.68 -19.91 13.64
N VAL A 634 -6.30 -19.97 12.47
CA VAL A 634 -6.05 -21.01 11.45
C VAL A 634 -4.62 -21.04 10.93
N GLU A 635 -3.89 -19.91 10.96
CA GLU A 635 -2.46 -19.85 10.64
C GLU A 635 -1.65 -20.93 11.39
N ARG A 636 -1.98 -21.19 12.66
CA ARG A 636 -1.26 -22.15 13.51
C ARG A 636 -1.46 -23.59 13.06
N TRP A 637 -2.32 -23.83 12.07
CA TRP A 637 -2.53 -25.13 11.45
C TRP A 637 -1.62 -25.36 10.24
N TRP A 638 -0.81 -24.36 9.85
CA TRP A 638 0.36 -24.56 9.01
C TRP A 638 1.59 -24.72 9.89
N ASN A 639 2.32 -25.83 9.71
CA ASN A 639 3.56 -26.07 10.45
C ASN A 639 4.69 -25.15 9.94
N HIS A 640 5.87 -25.19 10.57
CA HIS A 640 6.99 -24.33 10.20
C HIS A 640 7.47 -24.57 8.76
N GLU A 641 7.63 -25.84 8.36
CA GLU A 641 8.04 -26.22 7.00
C GLU A 641 7.07 -25.72 5.93
N GLU A 642 5.76 -25.86 6.16
CA GLU A 642 4.72 -25.37 5.25
C GLU A 642 4.76 -23.83 5.15
N ARG A 643 4.99 -23.11 6.25
CA ARG A 643 5.07 -21.64 6.23
C ARG A 643 6.35 -21.15 5.56
N GLN A 644 7.46 -21.88 5.68
CA GLN A 644 8.70 -21.61 4.95
C GLN A 644 8.56 -21.85 3.46
N ALA A 645 7.96 -22.98 3.06
CA ALA A 645 7.69 -23.29 1.65
C ALA A 645 6.80 -22.21 0.98
N LEU A 646 5.92 -21.60 1.76
CA LEU A 646 5.06 -20.50 1.33
C LEU A 646 5.71 -19.11 1.40
N GLY A 647 6.98 -19.01 1.81
CA GLY A 647 7.71 -17.74 1.99
C GLY A 647 7.13 -16.82 3.07
N ILE A 648 6.37 -17.37 4.02
CA ILE A 648 5.76 -16.61 5.14
C ILE A 648 6.75 -16.42 6.27
N GLU A 649 7.58 -17.44 6.53
CA GLU A 649 8.64 -17.42 7.52
C GLU A 649 9.98 -17.52 6.79
N GLU A 650 10.98 -16.74 7.22
CA GLU A 650 12.34 -16.88 6.72
C GLU A 650 12.85 -18.29 7.07
N GLU A 651 13.67 -18.87 6.19
CA GLU A 651 14.45 -20.06 6.54
C GLU A 651 15.18 -19.77 7.84
N SER A 652 14.86 -20.55 8.88
CA SER A 652 15.53 -20.43 10.15
C SER A 652 17.03 -20.66 9.90
N LYS A 653 17.90 -19.70 10.23
CA LYS A 653 19.37 -19.86 10.20
C LYS A 653 19.87 -20.85 11.27
N THR A 654 19.03 -21.81 11.63
CA THR A 654 19.36 -22.88 12.54
C THR A 654 19.64 -24.12 11.74
N ILE A 655 20.86 -24.63 11.90
CA ILE A 655 21.32 -25.81 11.16
C ILE A 655 21.71 -26.90 12.15
N GLY A 656 21.58 -28.15 11.72
CA GLY A 656 22.01 -29.28 12.52
C GLY A 656 23.54 -29.39 12.57
N VAL A 657 24.04 -30.24 13.47
CA VAL A 657 25.49 -30.51 13.58
C VAL A 657 26.08 -31.03 12.25
N ASN A 658 25.31 -31.78 11.47
CA ASN A 658 25.77 -32.30 10.18
C ASN A 658 25.91 -31.20 9.12
N ASP A 659 24.94 -30.29 9.05
CA ASP A 659 24.98 -29.15 8.12
C ASP A 659 26.12 -28.20 8.48
N PHE A 660 26.40 -28.01 9.78
CA PHE A 660 27.57 -27.26 10.22
C PHE A 660 28.88 -27.90 9.77
N ARG A 661 28.97 -29.23 9.72
CA ARG A 661 30.15 -29.93 9.16
C ARG A 661 30.31 -29.70 7.66
N VAL A 662 29.21 -29.64 6.91
CA VAL A 662 29.23 -29.33 5.48
C VAL A 662 29.70 -27.89 5.27
N LEU A 663 29.10 -26.94 5.99
CA LEU A 663 29.49 -25.53 5.95
C LEU A 663 30.98 -25.33 6.28
N LEU A 664 31.50 -26.03 7.30
CA LEU A 664 32.93 -25.99 7.63
C LEU A 664 33.81 -26.53 6.50
N ALA A 665 33.40 -27.62 5.84
CA ALA A 665 34.16 -28.17 4.71
C ALA A 665 34.20 -27.20 3.54
N ASP A 666 33.08 -26.53 3.25
CA ASP A 666 32.99 -25.51 2.20
C ASP A 666 33.88 -24.31 2.53
N THR A 667 33.84 -23.79 3.76
CA THR A 667 34.74 -22.72 4.21
C THR A 667 36.21 -23.11 4.09
N ILE A 668 36.59 -24.34 4.44
CA ILE A 668 37.98 -24.82 4.28
C ILE A 668 38.39 -24.81 2.80
N ASN A 669 37.51 -25.27 1.91
CA ASN A 669 37.79 -25.29 0.47
C ASN A 669 37.98 -23.86 -0.06
N THR A 670 37.05 -22.95 0.24
CA THR A 670 37.16 -21.54 -0.16
C THR A 670 38.44 -20.89 0.34
N LEU A 671 38.82 -21.11 1.61
CA LEU A 671 40.06 -20.55 2.16
C LEU A 671 41.32 -21.15 1.51
N SER A 672 41.25 -22.42 1.08
CA SER A 672 42.37 -23.08 0.41
C SER A 672 42.58 -22.55 -1.02
N GLU A 673 41.49 -22.19 -1.72
CA GLU A 673 41.54 -21.58 -3.06
C GLU A 673 42.21 -20.20 -3.08
N LEU A 674 42.32 -19.53 -1.93
CA LEU A 674 42.99 -18.23 -1.80
C LEU A 674 44.52 -18.30 -1.87
N ASP A 675 45.12 -19.49 -1.69
CA ASP A 675 46.59 -19.64 -1.65
C ASP A 675 47.26 -19.35 -3.01
N GLU A 676 46.67 -19.84 -4.11
CA GLU A 676 47.21 -19.68 -5.46
C GLU A 676 47.37 -18.20 -5.89
N PRO A 677 46.31 -17.35 -5.81
CA PRO A 677 46.44 -15.94 -6.16
C PRO A 677 47.42 -15.19 -5.25
N LEU A 678 47.52 -15.53 -3.96
CA LEU A 678 48.50 -14.93 -3.05
C LEU A 678 49.95 -15.32 -3.40
N ALA A 679 50.17 -16.58 -3.78
CA ALA A 679 51.48 -17.05 -4.23
C ALA A 679 51.93 -16.37 -5.53
N GLU A 680 51.00 -15.97 -6.40
CA GLU A 680 51.30 -15.16 -7.59
C GLU A 680 51.70 -13.72 -7.26
N VAL A 681 51.13 -13.13 -6.20
CA VAL A 681 51.54 -11.81 -5.69
C VAL A 681 52.96 -11.87 -5.11
N GLU A 682 53.29 -12.92 -4.36
CA GLU A 682 54.63 -13.09 -3.74
C GLU A 682 55.76 -13.30 -4.77
N LYS A 683 55.51 -14.05 -5.85
CA LYS A 683 56.51 -14.35 -6.89
C LYS A 683 56.99 -13.10 -7.67
N LYS A 684 56.32 -11.96 -7.53
CA LYS A 684 56.57 -10.72 -8.29
C LYS A 684 57.36 -9.66 -7.50
N ASN A 685 58.18 -10.09 -6.53
CA ASN A 685 59.12 -9.20 -5.84
C ASN A 685 60.24 -8.75 -6.79
N ASP A 686 60.09 -7.52 -7.30
CA ASP A 686 61.07 -6.87 -8.19
C ASP A 686 62.23 -6.28 -7.39
N GLU A 687 63.29 -7.06 -7.18
CA GLU A 687 64.58 -6.53 -6.74
C GLU A 687 65.09 -5.48 -7.75
N GLY A 688 65.15 -4.21 -7.33
CA GLY A 688 65.74 -3.12 -8.11
C GLY A 688 64.78 -2.05 -8.65
N LEU A 689 63.49 -2.07 -8.26
CA LEU A 689 62.54 -1.02 -8.64
C LEU A 689 62.96 0.36 -8.09
N GLN A 690 62.92 1.39 -8.94
CA GLN A 690 63.15 2.78 -8.53
C GLN A 690 61.82 3.52 -8.44
N PHE A 691 61.70 4.43 -7.48
CA PHE A 691 60.51 5.23 -7.25
C PHE A 691 60.82 6.73 -7.30
N LEU A 692 59.88 7.49 -7.86
CA LEU A 692 59.86 8.94 -7.86
C LEU A 692 58.78 9.45 -6.92
N GLU A 693 59.13 10.37 -6.03
CA GLU A 693 58.19 11.03 -5.11
C GLU A 693 57.50 12.20 -5.81
N ILE A 694 56.23 12.01 -6.19
CA ILE A 694 55.46 13.00 -6.94
C ILE A 694 54.45 13.71 -6.02
N PRO A 695 54.43 15.06 -5.97
CA PRO A 695 53.37 15.81 -5.28
C PRO A 695 51.99 15.54 -5.90
N ILE A 696 50.99 15.29 -5.05
CA ILE A 696 49.63 14.99 -5.51
C ILE A 696 49.04 16.10 -6.39
N THR A 697 49.44 17.36 -6.18
CA THR A 697 48.98 18.53 -6.94
C THR A 697 49.53 18.59 -8.37
N GLN A 698 50.61 17.87 -8.67
CA GLN A 698 51.11 17.69 -10.03
C GLN A 698 50.23 16.72 -10.83
N VAL A 699 49.69 15.70 -10.15
CA VAL A 699 48.90 14.63 -10.76
C VAL A 699 47.40 14.93 -10.77
N PHE A 700 46.88 15.61 -9.75
CA PHE A 700 45.45 15.81 -9.55
C PHE A 700 45.08 17.29 -9.36
N ASP A 701 43.88 17.67 -9.82
CA ASP A 701 43.16 18.85 -9.32
C ASP A 701 42.36 18.47 -8.08
N ILE A 702 42.60 19.20 -7.00
CA ILE A 702 41.95 18.97 -5.70
C ILE A 702 40.73 19.87 -5.60
N VAL A 703 39.54 19.25 -5.59
CA VAL A 703 38.24 19.94 -5.55
C VAL A 703 37.45 19.47 -4.34
N ARG A 704 36.56 20.33 -3.84
CA ARG A 704 35.56 19.96 -2.81
C ARG A 704 34.20 19.84 -3.49
N GLY A 705 33.43 18.82 -3.12
CA GLY A 705 32.05 18.68 -3.61
C GLY A 705 31.13 19.82 -3.18
N ASP A 706 29.92 19.82 -3.73
CA ASP A 706 29.00 20.96 -3.65
C ASP A 706 28.02 20.83 -2.45
N GLY A 707 27.77 21.95 -1.77
CA GLY A 707 26.79 22.04 -0.68
C GLY A 707 25.33 22.15 -1.15
N LYS A 708 25.08 22.33 -2.45
CA LYS A 708 23.73 22.38 -3.03
C LYS A 708 22.93 21.09 -2.82
N TYR A 709 23.63 19.96 -2.70
CA TYR A 709 23.06 18.62 -2.57
C TYR A 709 22.48 18.37 -1.17
N THR A 710 21.37 19.03 -0.90
CA THR A 710 20.56 18.82 0.30
C THR A 710 19.57 17.67 0.10
N ARG A 711 18.97 17.15 1.18
CA ARG A 711 17.91 16.13 1.08
C ARG A 711 16.73 16.59 0.21
N SER A 712 16.37 17.87 0.27
CA SER A 712 15.34 18.45 -0.60
C SER A 712 15.74 18.44 -2.06
N TYR A 713 16.99 18.83 -2.37
CA TYR A 713 17.48 18.83 -3.74
C TYR A 713 17.41 17.42 -4.36
N VAL A 714 17.87 16.41 -3.63
CA VAL A 714 17.84 15.00 -4.07
C VAL A 714 16.41 14.52 -4.34
N HIS A 715 15.45 14.91 -3.51
CA HIS A 715 14.04 14.54 -3.70
C HIS A 715 13.42 15.19 -4.94
N GLU A 716 13.78 16.44 -5.23
CA GLU A 716 13.28 17.19 -6.40
C GLU A 716 13.93 16.78 -7.73
N HIS A 717 15.12 16.17 -7.67
CA HIS A 717 15.99 15.91 -8.83
C HIS A 717 16.38 14.42 -8.91
N THR A 718 15.45 13.50 -8.66
CA THR A 718 15.74 12.05 -8.69
C THR A 718 16.00 11.58 -10.13
N GLY A 719 17.05 10.78 -10.33
CA GLY A 719 17.43 10.26 -11.65
C GLY A 719 18.43 9.12 -11.55
N GLU A 720 19.29 8.93 -12.56
CA GLU A 720 20.15 7.74 -12.71
C GLU A 720 21.61 7.97 -12.28
N TYR A 721 22.05 9.21 -12.07
CA TYR A 721 23.47 9.52 -11.78
C TYR A 721 23.77 9.44 -10.28
N PRO A 722 24.86 8.76 -9.87
CA PRO A 722 25.18 8.59 -8.46
C PRO A 722 25.70 9.88 -7.82
N LEU A 723 25.12 10.23 -6.66
CA LEU A 723 25.58 11.28 -5.76
C LEU A 723 26.28 10.63 -4.55
N TYR A 724 27.48 11.09 -4.21
CA TYR A 724 28.30 10.53 -3.13
C TYR A 724 28.46 11.49 -1.95
N SER A 725 28.47 10.98 -0.71
CA SER A 725 28.64 11.76 0.52
C SER A 725 29.77 11.19 1.41
N GLY A 726 30.02 11.81 2.57
CA GLY A 726 31.14 11.48 3.48
C GLY A 726 30.99 10.17 4.26
N ASN A 727 29.78 9.81 4.69
CA ASN A 727 29.51 8.63 5.53
C ASN A 727 29.01 7.41 4.74
N THR A 728 29.40 7.27 3.49
CA THR A 728 28.86 6.21 2.61
C THR A 728 29.98 5.41 1.96
N PHE A 729 29.86 4.07 1.99
CA PHE A 729 30.72 3.15 1.24
C PHE A 729 30.31 3.00 -0.24
N GLY A 730 29.16 3.57 -0.62
CA GLY A 730 28.64 3.64 -1.99
C GLY A 730 27.92 4.97 -2.27
N PRO A 731 27.04 5.03 -3.29
CA PRO A 731 26.26 6.22 -3.59
C PRO A 731 25.28 6.56 -2.45
N PHE A 732 25.22 7.83 -2.10
CA PHE A 732 24.29 8.40 -1.12
C PHE A 732 22.87 8.56 -1.69
N ALA A 733 22.75 8.87 -2.99
CA ALA A 733 21.48 8.95 -3.72
C ALA A 733 21.71 8.83 -5.23
N GLN A 734 20.64 8.75 -6.02
CA GLN A 734 20.70 8.94 -7.47
C GLN A 734 19.92 10.18 -7.89
N ILE A 735 20.51 10.98 -8.78
CA ILE A 735 20.01 12.27 -9.22
C ILE A 735 19.99 12.40 -10.75
N ASP A 736 19.21 13.33 -11.28
CA ASP A 736 18.96 13.55 -12.71
C ASP A 736 20.07 14.29 -13.45
N SER A 737 21.12 14.70 -12.74
CA SER A 737 22.24 15.48 -13.26
C SER A 737 23.57 15.05 -12.62
N TYR A 738 24.69 15.39 -13.25
CA TYR A 738 26.03 15.12 -12.74
C TYR A 738 26.94 16.35 -12.85
N ASP A 739 27.88 16.49 -11.93
CA ASP A 739 28.88 17.58 -11.96
C ASP A 739 30.19 17.15 -12.65
N TYR A 740 30.54 15.86 -12.58
CA TYR A 740 31.82 15.34 -13.06
C TYR A 740 31.62 14.16 -14.01
N ASN A 741 32.35 14.16 -15.12
CA ASN A 741 32.34 13.08 -16.12
C ASN A 741 33.76 12.80 -16.63
N VAL A 742 34.70 12.69 -15.69
CA VAL A 742 36.09 12.31 -15.95
C VAL A 742 36.52 11.31 -14.89
N PRO A 743 37.46 10.39 -15.20
CA PRO A 743 38.03 9.51 -14.20
C PRO A 743 38.60 10.30 -13.01
N ALA A 744 38.17 9.95 -11.80
CA ALA A 744 38.53 10.68 -10.60
C ALA A 744 38.65 9.76 -9.39
N LEU A 745 39.45 10.17 -8.42
CA LEU A 745 39.37 9.66 -7.06
C LEU A 745 38.54 10.61 -6.22
N THR A 746 37.84 10.09 -5.22
CA THR A 746 37.23 10.92 -4.18
C THR A 746 37.65 10.41 -2.82
N TRP A 747 37.71 11.29 -1.82
CA TRP A 747 37.92 10.87 -0.44
C TRP A 747 36.85 11.45 0.49
N ALA A 748 36.49 10.74 1.55
CA ALA A 748 35.62 11.26 2.59
C ALA A 748 36.35 12.35 3.39
N ILE A 749 35.74 13.53 3.53
CA ILE A 749 36.31 14.63 4.32
C ILE A 749 36.03 14.42 5.79
N ASP A 750 34.84 13.96 6.17
CA ASP A 750 34.43 13.74 7.55
C ASP A 750 33.73 12.38 7.74
N GLY A 751 33.67 11.92 9.00
CA GLY A 751 33.19 10.59 9.38
C GLY A 751 34.15 9.49 8.97
N LEU A 752 34.07 8.99 7.73
CA LEU A 752 35.04 8.01 7.19
C LEU A 752 36.33 8.67 6.67
N ALA A 753 36.80 9.72 7.36
CA ALA A 753 37.85 10.61 6.87
C ALA A 753 39.07 9.85 6.29
N GLY A 754 39.42 10.19 5.05
CA GLY A 754 40.52 9.58 4.30
C GLY A 754 40.17 8.35 3.47
N TYR A 755 38.96 7.76 3.61
CA TYR A 755 38.51 6.65 2.75
C TYR A 755 38.35 7.11 1.29
N MET A 756 38.89 6.34 0.34
CA MET A 756 38.90 6.71 -1.08
C MET A 756 37.99 5.84 -1.95
N MET A 757 37.48 6.41 -3.05
CA MET A 757 36.74 5.68 -4.11
C MET A 757 37.21 6.10 -5.49
N ILE A 758 37.15 5.15 -6.42
CA ILE A 758 37.42 5.35 -7.84
C ILE A 758 36.10 5.60 -8.57
N HIS A 759 36.07 6.61 -9.43
CA HIS A 759 34.92 6.93 -10.29
C HIS A 759 35.32 6.83 -11.76
N ARG A 760 34.63 5.96 -12.50
CA ARG A 760 34.81 5.75 -13.95
C ARG A 760 33.60 6.17 -14.79
N SER A 761 32.52 6.62 -14.15
CA SER A 761 31.25 7.04 -14.76
C SER A 761 30.85 8.42 -14.24
N PRO A 762 29.92 9.14 -14.90
CA PRO A 762 29.46 10.44 -14.42
C PRO A 762 28.94 10.38 -12.97
N PHE A 763 29.32 11.36 -12.14
CA PHE A 763 28.93 11.41 -10.73
C PHE A 763 28.86 12.84 -10.19
N SER A 764 28.25 12.97 -9.01
CA SER A 764 28.27 14.18 -8.19
C SER A 764 28.70 13.86 -6.76
N ALA A 765 29.18 14.86 -6.02
CA ALA A 765 29.58 14.67 -4.64
C ALA A 765 29.19 15.87 -3.75
N THR A 766 28.81 15.59 -2.51
CA THR A 766 28.46 16.62 -1.53
C THR A 766 29.71 17.33 -0.99
N ASN A 767 29.52 18.46 -0.31
CA ASN A 767 30.59 19.20 0.39
C ASN A 767 31.29 18.41 1.53
N HIS A 768 30.81 17.21 1.86
CA HIS A 768 31.43 16.26 2.79
C HIS A 768 32.42 15.30 2.11
N ARG A 769 32.63 15.47 0.80
CA ARG A 769 33.51 14.66 -0.03
C ARG A 769 34.50 15.53 -0.79
N GLY A 770 35.77 15.11 -0.80
CA GLY A 770 36.81 15.70 -1.64
C GLY A 770 36.98 14.91 -2.93
N ILE A 771 37.46 15.57 -3.98
CA ILE A 771 37.60 15.02 -5.33
C ILE A 771 39.02 15.32 -5.84
N LEU A 772 39.67 14.31 -6.39
CA LEU A 772 40.96 14.37 -7.08
C LEU A 772 40.71 14.06 -8.56
N LEU A 773 40.66 15.11 -9.38
CA LEU A 773 40.47 15.00 -10.83
C LEU A 773 41.83 14.74 -11.48
N LEU A 774 41.97 13.65 -12.25
CA LEU A 774 43.24 13.26 -12.84
C LEU A 774 43.68 14.26 -13.94
N LYS A 775 44.91 14.76 -13.84
CA LYS A 775 45.57 15.62 -14.86
C LYS A 775 46.53 14.84 -15.73
N ASP A 776 47.32 13.98 -15.10
CA ASP A 776 48.40 13.24 -15.75
C ASP A 776 47.97 11.81 -16.06
N THR A 777 47.95 11.45 -17.34
CA THR A 777 47.56 10.11 -17.80
C THR A 777 48.62 9.03 -17.54
N ASN A 778 49.81 9.40 -17.06
CA ASN A 778 50.88 8.47 -16.72
C ASN A 778 50.76 7.87 -15.31
N ILE A 779 49.69 8.22 -14.58
CA ILE A 779 49.37 7.66 -13.27
C ILE A 779 48.13 6.77 -13.36
N ASP A 780 48.26 5.53 -12.92
CA ASP A 780 47.13 4.62 -12.79
C ASP A 780 46.29 4.97 -11.55
N LEU A 781 44.96 5.02 -11.71
CA LEU A 781 44.04 5.41 -10.65
C LEU A 781 43.91 4.38 -9.54
N GLU A 782 44.04 3.09 -9.85
CA GLU A 782 43.99 2.02 -8.84
C GLU A 782 45.27 2.06 -8.01
N TYR A 783 46.43 2.17 -8.66
CA TYR A 783 47.70 2.38 -7.96
C TYR A 783 47.63 3.61 -7.04
N ALA A 784 47.19 4.76 -7.57
CA ALA A 784 47.06 5.98 -6.80
C ALA A 784 46.09 5.82 -5.60
N LYS A 785 44.95 5.13 -5.75
CA LYS A 785 44.03 4.80 -4.63
C LYS A 785 44.79 4.05 -3.54
N TYR A 786 45.46 2.95 -3.88
CA TYR A 786 46.10 2.06 -2.91
C TYR A 786 47.30 2.69 -2.20
N THR A 787 48.05 3.57 -2.88
CA THR A 787 49.18 4.27 -2.26
C THR A 787 48.72 5.49 -1.44
N LEU A 788 47.70 6.23 -1.89
CA LEU A 788 47.27 7.48 -1.24
C LEU A 788 46.33 7.25 -0.05
N GLU A 789 45.45 6.25 -0.09
CA GLU A 789 44.47 6.04 0.99
C GLU A 789 45.15 5.84 2.37
N PRO A 790 46.18 4.99 2.53
CA PRO A 790 46.88 4.85 3.81
C PRO A 790 47.44 6.18 4.32
N ILE A 791 48.04 6.98 3.44
CA ILE A 791 48.59 8.31 3.76
C ILE A 791 47.46 9.24 4.24
N PHE A 792 46.32 9.25 3.54
CA PHE A 792 45.16 10.08 3.89
C PHE A 792 44.55 9.67 5.23
N ARG A 793 44.45 8.36 5.50
CA ARG A 793 43.95 7.81 6.75
C ARG A 793 44.84 8.14 7.95
N GLU A 794 46.15 8.29 7.75
CA GLU A 794 47.10 8.73 8.78
C GLU A 794 47.05 10.24 9.02
N LEU A 795 46.75 11.05 8.00
CA LEU A 795 46.69 12.51 8.09
C LEU A 795 45.40 13.05 8.72
N LYS A 796 44.37 12.20 8.89
CA LYS A 796 43.08 12.62 9.47
C LYS A 796 43.24 13.16 10.90
N LYS A 797 42.47 14.17 11.28
CA LYS A 797 42.43 14.73 12.64
C LYS A 797 41.09 14.42 13.33
N GLY A 798 41.14 13.92 14.56
CA GLY A 798 39.96 13.62 15.39
C GLY A 798 40.27 12.60 16.49
N ARG A 799 39.25 12.19 17.26
CA ARG A 799 39.35 11.09 18.24
C ARG A 799 38.68 9.84 17.66
N GLN A 800 39.17 8.64 17.93
CA GLN A 800 38.40 7.40 17.70
C GLN A 800 37.45 7.17 18.87
N GLY A 801 36.18 6.83 18.58
CA GLY A 801 35.19 6.45 19.59
C GLY A 801 35.55 5.14 20.30
N ASP A 802 34.87 4.85 21.41
CA ASP A 802 35.21 3.73 22.32
C ASP A 802 35.04 2.34 21.68
N ASN A 803 34.36 2.24 20.52
CA ASN A 803 34.19 1.01 19.73
C ASN A 803 35.11 0.94 18.49
N GLY A 804 36.07 1.85 18.33
CA GLY A 804 36.92 1.95 17.13
C GLY A 804 36.28 2.70 15.95
N GLU A 805 35.03 3.16 16.09
CA GLU A 805 34.34 3.98 15.10
C GLU A 805 34.91 5.42 15.03
N ASN A 806 35.02 5.95 13.81
CA ASN A 806 35.62 7.27 13.54
C ASN A 806 34.65 8.43 13.87
N GLU A 807 34.25 8.59 15.12
CA GLU A 807 33.43 9.73 15.53
C GLU A 807 34.27 11.03 15.55
N TYR A 808 33.88 12.04 14.75
CA TYR A 808 34.52 13.37 14.68
C TYR A 808 35.91 13.44 14.01
N THR A 809 36.25 12.49 13.12
CA THR A 809 37.47 12.60 12.29
C THR A 809 37.25 13.46 11.03
N SER A 810 38.26 14.22 10.61
CA SER A 810 38.22 15.06 9.41
C SER A 810 39.54 15.16 8.64
N LEU A 811 39.47 15.29 7.32
CA LEU A 811 40.56 15.48 6.37
C LEU A 811 40.16 16.46 5.24
N PRO A 812 40.10 17.77 5.53
CA PRO A 812 39.75 18.80 4.54
C PRO A 812 40.81 18.96 3.43
N PRO A 813 40.45 19.43 2.22
CA PRO A 813 41.34 19.51 1.06
C PRO A 813 42.68 20.21 1.27
N PHE A 814 42.76 21.23 2.12
CA PHE A 814 44.02 21.94 2.37
C PHE A 814 45.08 21.07 3.07
N MET A 815 44.67 20.02 3.78
CA MET A 815 45.59 19.13 4.50
C MET A 815 46.35 18.19 3.59
N ILE A 816 45.82 17.90 2.41
CA ILE A 816 46.43 16.95 1.46
C ILE A 816 47.27 17.64 0.38
N GLN A 817 47.28 18.97 0.31
CA GLN A 817 47.98 19.72 -0.75
C GLN A 817 49.49 19.47 -0.80
N SER A 818 50.10 19.14 0.34
CA SER A 818 51.53 18.84 0.46
C SER A 818 51.86 17.35 0.37
N VAL A 819 50.86 16.48 0.17
CA VAL A 819 51.08 15.03 0.09
C VAL A 819 51.89 14.69 -1.15
N LYS A 820 52.88 13.82 -0.96
CA LYS A 820 53.63 13.16 -2.03
C LYS A 820 53.38 11.66 -1.92
N PHE A 821 53.47 10.97 -3.04
CA PHE A 821 53.40 9.53 -3.08
C PHE A 821 54.44 8.99 -4.07
N ALA A 822 54.99 7.82 -3.72
CA ALA A 822 55.96 7.12 -4.52
C ALA A 822 55.30 6.51 -5.77
N VAL A 823 55.89 6.74 -6.93
CA VAL A 823 55.46 6.17 -8.21
C VAL A 823 56.64 5.42 -8.84
N PRO A 824 56.47 4.16 -9.28
CA PRO A 824 57.56 3.42 -9.91
C PRO A 824 57.94 4.08 -11.23
N VAL A 825 59.25 4.10 -11.52
CA VAL A 825 59.78 4.68 -12.76
C VAL A 825 60.45 3.63 -13.65
N ASP A 826 60.44 3.88 -14.95
CA ASP A 826 61.16 3.07 -15.92
C ASP A 826 62.67 3.38 -15.92
N HIS A 827 63.42 2.76 -16.82
CA HIS A 827 64.87 2.97 -16.97
C HIS A 827 65.26 4.40 -17.39
N ASN A 828 64.30 5.22 -17.85
CA ASN A 828 64.50 6.62 -18.22
C ASN A 828 64.12 7.57 -17.09
N GLY A 829 63.60 7.07 -15.97
CA GLY A 829 63.14 7.87 -14.84
C GLY A 829 61.73 8.43 -14.99
N GLU A 830 60.96 7.97 -15.98
CA GLU A 830 59.57 8.38 -16.23
C GLU A 830 58.57 7.43 -15.55
N PRO A 831 57.37 7.90 -15.14
CA PRO A 831 56.36 7.05 -14.49
C PRO A 831 56.01 5.79 -15.28
N TRP A 832 56.17 4.62 -14.66
CA TRP A 832 56.01 3.32 -15.31
C TRP A 832 54.59 2.77 -15.14
N LEU A 833 53.70 3.14 -16.06
CA LEU A 833 52.26 2.84 -15.95
C LEU A 833 51.93 1.34 -15.86
N GLU A 834 52.59 0.48 -16.65
CA GLU A 834 52.32 -0.97 -16.62
C GLU A 834 52.72 -1.59 -15.28
N LYS A 835 53.83 -1.13 -14.67
CA LYS A 835 54.22 -1.58 -13.34
C LYS A 835 53.28 -1.07 -12.24
N GLN A 836 52.76 0.15 -12.37
CA GLN A 836 51.70 0.66 -11.49
C GLN A 836 50.47 -0.24 -11.50
N LYS A 837 49.98 -0.62 -12.69
CA LYS A 837 48.84 -1.55 -12.84
C LYS A 837 49.12 -2.92 -12.24
N GLU A 838 50.34 -3.43 -12.39
CA GLU A 838 50.74 -4.71 -11.81
C GLU A 838 50.72 -4.67 -10.28
N ILE A 839 51.31 -3.62 -9.68
CA ILE A 839 51.28 -3.41 -8.22
C ILE A 839 49.84 -3.23 -7.72
N ALA A 840 49.03 -2.45 -8.45
CA ALA A 840 47.62 -2.25 -8.14
C ALA A 840 46.83 -3.57 -8.16
N ALA A 841 47.05 -4.43 -9.15
CA ALA A 841 46.43 -5.75 -9.23
C ALA A 841 46.77 -6.64 -8.03
N GLY A 842 48.00 -6.53 -7.49
CA GLY A 842 48.39 -7.19 -6.24
C GLY A 842 47.55 -6.71 -5.05
N TYR A 843 47.37 -5.40 -4.90
CA TYR A 843 46.53 -4.84 -3.83
C TYR A 843 45.05 -5.21 -3.98
N VAL A 844 44.51 -5.23 -5.21
CA VAL A 844 43.14 -5.69 -5.49
C VAL A 844 42.97 -7.15 -5.06
N THR A 845 43.93 -8.01 -5.40
CA THR A 845 43.92 -9.43 -5.02
C THR A 845 43.91 -9.59 -3.49
N LEU A 846 44.70 -8.78 -2.77
CA LEU A 846 44.70 -8.75 -1.31
C LEU A 846 43.38 -8.26 -0.70
N GLU A 847 42.74 -7.23 -1.27
CA GLU A 847 41.42 -6.75 -0.83
C GLU A 847 40.36 -7.84 -1.03
N GLN A 848 40.30 -8.45 -2.22
CA GLN A 848 39.35 -9.54 -2.52
C GLN A 848 39.54 -10.76 -1.60
N THR A 849 40.79 -11.09 -1.29
CA THR A 849 41.11 -12.16 -0.32
C THR A 849 40.54 -11.81 1.05
N LYS A 850 40.75 -10.57 1.52
CA LYS A 850 40.21 -10.11 2.82
C LYS A 850 38.69 -10.09 2.83
N GLU A 851 38.04 -9.63 1.77
CA GLU A 851 36.59 -9.62 1.62
C GLU A 851 36.02 -11.04 1.67
N THR A 852 36.64 -11.99 0.96
CA THR A 852 36.25 -13.40 0.98
C THR A 852 36.35 -13.98 2.40
N VAL A 853 37.44 -13.70 3.13
CA VAL A 853 37.60 -14.15 4.53
C VAL A 853 36.53 -13.52 5.44
N VAL A 854 36.22 -12.23 5.27
CA VAL A 854 35.17 -11.54 6.02
C VAL A 854 33.80 -12.14 5.75
N GLU A 855 33.51 -12.50 4.49
CA GLU A 855 32.27 -13.19 4.12
C GLU A 855 32.16 -14.56 4.80
N GLN A 856 33.25 -15.34 4.85
CA GLN A 856 33.28 -16.62 5.57
C GLN A 856 33.07 -16.44 7.08
N ILE A 857 33.67 -15.42 7.69
CA ILE A 857 33.43 -15.07 9.11
C ILE A 857 31.95 -14.75 9.32
N ALA A 858 31.34 -13.95 8.44
CA ALA A 858 29.93 -13.59 8.52
C ALA A 858 29.02 -14.84 8.39
N ASN A 859 29.30 -15.72 7.43
CA ASN A 859 28.56 -16.96 7.22
C ASN A 859 28.63 -17.88 8.45
N LEU A 860 29.81 -18.04 9.04
CA LEU A 860 29.97 -18.83 10.26
C LEU A 860 29.32 -18.18 11.48
N SER A 861 29.31 -16.84 11.57
CA SER A 861 28.80 -16.11 12.75
C SER A 861 27.27 -15.99 12.79
N GLN A 862 26.59 -16.07 11.64
CA GLN A 862 25.15 -15.88 11.53
C GLN A 862 24.32 -17.16 11.77
N VAL A 863 24.99 -18.30 11.93
CA VAL A 863 24.34 -19.60 12.10
C VAL A 863 24.15 -19.93 13.58
N SER A 864 22.92 -20.27 13.95
CA SER A 864 22.55 -20.70 15.31
C SER A 864 22.35 -22.21 15.37
N ILE A 865 23.30 -22.96 15.93
CA ILE A 865 23.24 -24.42 15.93
C ILE A 865 22.22 -24.91 16.97
N VAL A 866 21.23 -25.69 16.53
CA VAL A 866 20.14 -26.20 17.39
C VAL A 866 20.22 -27.72 17.56
N PRO A 867 19.61 -28.28 18.61
CA PRO A 867 19.58 -29.73 18.79
C PRO A 867 18.78 -30.45 17.73
N ASN A 868 19.38 -31.46 17.11
CA ASN A 868 18.61 -32.50 16.46
C ASN A 868 18.01 -33.41 17.55
N CYS A 869 16.77 -33.11 17.91
CA CYS A 869 16.02 -33.81 18.93
C CYS A 869 15.48 -35.16 18.46
N ASP A 870 15.53 -35.48 17.16
CA ASP A 870 14.91 -36.67 16.58
C ASP A 870 15.58 -37.99 17.03
N GLU A 871 16.81 -37.91 17.55
CA GLU A 871 17.55 -39.05 18.10
C GLU A 871 17.13 -39.41 19.55
N TYR A 872 16.33 -38.57 20.21
CA TYR A 872 15.95 -38.74 21.61
C TYR A 872 14.42 -38.76 21.77
N ALA A 873 13.94 -39.52 22.75
CA ALA A 873 12.54 -39.41 23.16
C ALA A 873 12.33 -38.04 23.84
N ILE A 874 11.48 -37.18 23.27
CA ILE A 874 11.18 -35.84 23.76
C ILE A 874 9.72 -35.75 24.23
N GLU A 875 9.51 -35.10 25.37
CA GLU A 875 8.19 -34.65 25.84
C GLU A 875 8.15 -33.12 25.85
N TYR A 876 7.03 -32.54 25.38
CA TYR A 876 6.84 -31.09 25.38
C TYR A 876 6.09 -30.67 26.63
N LEU A 877 6.75 -29.91 27.51
CA LEU A 877 6.18 -29.44 28.76
C LEU A 877 6.00 -27.91 28.75
N PRO A 878 4.89 -27.36 29.26
CA PRO A 878 4.74 -25.91 29.38
C PRO A 878 5.86 -25.31 30.23
N LEU A 879 6.45 -24.20 29.80
CA LEU A 879 7.50 -23.49 30.55
C LEU A 879 7.03 -23.15 31.96
N SER A 880 5.74 -22.82 32.12
CA SER A 880 5.10 -22.54 33.41
C SER A 880 5.06 -23.72 34.37
N ASP A 881 5.23 -24.95 33.89
CA ASP A 881 5.32 -26.16 34.72
C ASP A 881 6.77 -26.48 35.13
N LEU A 882 7.73 -25.89 34.43
CA LEU A 882 9.16 -26.04 34.69
C LEU A 882 9.70 -24.90 35.58
N PHE A 883 9.29 -23.67 35.33
CA PHE A 883 9.83 -22.46 35.96
C PHE A 883 8.75 -21.45 36.39
N ASP A 884 9.01 -20.77 37.51
CA ASP A 884 8.36 -19.53 37.89
C ASP A 884 9.15 -18.33 37.31
N THR A 885 8.46 -17.39 36.67
CA THR A 885 9.08 -16.19 36.09
C THR A 885 8.97 -14.98 37.02
N ILE A 886 10.08 -14.36 37.40
CA ILE A 886 10.10 -13.16 38.25
C ILE A 886 10.79 -12.00 37.52
N LYS A 887 10.18 -10.80 37.53
CA LYS A 887 10.78 -9.59 36.93
C LYS A 887 11.70 -8.88 37.92
N GLY A 888 12.84 -8.37 37.45
CA GLY A 888 13.76 -7.59 38.26
C GLY A 888 13.21 -6.22 38.68
N LYS A 889 13.93 -5.54 39.58
CA LYS A 889 13.47 -4.30 40.22
C LYS A 889 13.97 -3.07 39.46
N SER A 890 13.05 -2.21 38.99
CA SER A 890 13.39 -0.98 38.25
C SER A 890 14.22 0.06 39.02
N LYS A 891 14.29 -0.05 40.36
CA LYS A 891 15.09 0.86 41.19
C LYS A 891 16.60 0.70 40.97
N TYR A 892 17.08 -0.47 40.53
CA TYR A 892 18.50 -0.73 40.34
C TYR A 892 19.00 -0.09 39.04
N THR A 893 19.44 1.16 39.16
CA THR A 893 20.03 1.97 38.09
C THR A 893 21.52 2.24 38.39
N LYS A 894 22.31 2.70 37.41
CA LYS A 894 23.71 3.13 37.65
C LYS A 894 23.81 4.14 38.80
N LYS A 895 22.87 5.10 38.85
CA LYS A 895 22.79 6.09 39.94
C LYS A 895 22.53 5.45 41.30
N TYR A 896 21.64 4.46 41.36
CA TYR A 896 21.35 3.73 42.61
C TYR A 896 22.57 2.95 43.09
N GLY A 897 23.28 2.27 42.18
CA GLY A 897 24.49 1.54 42.53
C GLY A 897 25.64 2.42 42.98
N ASN A 898 25.81 3.61 42.39
CA ASN A 898 26.80 4.59 42.89
C ASN A 898 26.55 5.03 44.34
N LEU A 899 25.28 5.03 44.78
CA LEU A 899 24.88 5.40 46.15
C LEU A 899 24.98 4.23 47.16
N HIS A 900 24.92 2.99 46.68
CA HIS A 900 24.89 1.77 47.49
C HIS A 900 25.98 0.80 47.03
N SER A 901 27.17 1.32 46.73
CA SER A 901 28.22 0.55 46.08
C SER A 901 28.76 -0.55 46.99
N GLY A 902 28.98 -1.73 46.42
CA GLY A 902 29.51 -2.89 47.12
C GLY A 902 29.97 -3.98 46.15
N PRO A 903 30.18 -5.24 46.60
CA PRO A 903 30.79 -6.27 45.78
C PRO A 903 29.81 -7.02 44.86
N TYR A 904 28.49 -6.87 45.02
CA TYR A 904 27.52 -7.74 44.36
C TYR A 904 27.05 -7.16 43.02
N PRO A 905 27.17 -7.88 41.90
CA PRO A 905 26.81 -7.36 40.58
C PRO A 905 25.29 -7.22 40.38
N VAL A 906 24.91 -6.22 39.58
CA VAL A 906 23.56 -6.01 39.05
C VAL A 906 23.57 -6.22 37.54
N TYR A 907 22.69 -7.07 37.04
CA TYR A 907 22.55 -7.34 35.60
C TYR A 907 21.30 -6.65 35.01
N SER A 908 21.40 -6.25 33.74
CA SER A 908 20.37 -5.52 32.98
C SER A 908 20.14 -6.17 31.60
N ALA A 909 19.58 -5.42 30.66
CA ALA A 909 19.38 -5.79 29.26
C ALA A 909 20.66 -6.20 28.50
N SER A 910 21.83 -5.70 28.88
CA SER A 910 23.08 -5.96 28.15
C SER A 910 23.46 -7.43 28.17
N SER A 911 23.97 -7.93 27.04
CA SER A 911 24.34 -9.34 26.84
C SER A 911 25.66 -9.74 27.52
N GLN A 912 26.57 -8.81 27.83
CA GLN A 912 27.94 -9.15 28.24
C GLN A 912 28.46 -8.50 29.53
N GLY A 913 27.81 -7.46 30.08
CA GLY A 913 28.34 -6.68 31.21
C GLY A 913 27.38 -6.45 32.37
N THR A 914 27.93 -6.18 33.55
CA THR A 914 27.17 -5.73 34.73
C THR A 914 26.76 -4.26 34.59
N LEU A 915 25.55 -3.91 35.00
CA LEU A 915 25.06 -2.52 35.01
C LEU A 915 25.76 -1.67 36.08
N THR A 916 25.91 -2.22 37.29
CA THR A 916 26.52 -1.59 38.47
C THR A 916 26.74 -2.67 39.55
N HIS A 917 27.34 -2.31 40.69
CA HIS A 917 27.45 -3.18 41.87
C HIS A 917 26.73 -2.61 43.10
N LEU A 918 26.34 -3.48 44.03
CA LEU A 918 25.60 -3.19 45.25
C LEU A 918 26.26 -3.79 46.50
N ASP A 919 26.02 -3.17 47.65
CA ASP A 919 26.33 -3.66 49.01
C ASP A 919 25.38 -4.77 49.50
N THR A 920 24.27 -4.98 48.79
CA THR A 920 23.23 -5.99 49.04
C THR A 920 22.94 -6.83 47.78
N TYR A 921 22.26 -7.96 47.94
CA TYR A 921 21.89 -8.86 46.83
C TYR A 921 20.45 -9.37 46.98
N ASP A 922 19.81 -9.72 45.87
CA ASP A 922 18.46 -10.28 45.84
C ASP A 922 18.44 -11.81 45.67
N TYR A 923 19.46 -12.38 45.02
CA TYR A 923 19.56 -13.80 44.71
C TYR A 923 20.93 -14.35 45.09
N ASP A 924 20.96 -15.59 45.58
CA ASP A 924 22.17 -16.38 45.89
C ASP A 924 21.99 -17.78 45.33
N GLY A 925 22.85 -18.17 44.39
CA GLY A 925 22.84 -19.47 43.71
C GLY A 925 22.86 -19.37 42.19
N ARG A 926 22.74 -20.53 41.53
CA ARG A 926 22.74 -20.63 40.07
C ARG A 926 21.31 -20.47 39.54
N TYR A 927 21.08 -19.54 38.62
CA TYR A 927 19.77 -19.28 38.00
C TYR A 927 19.90 -18.89 36.53
N MET A 928 18.87 -19.21 35.74
CA MET A 928 18.72 -18.65 34.40
C MET A 928 17.97 -17.32 34.45
N THR A 929 18.44 -16.36 33.67
CA THR A 929 17.82 -15.04 33.53
C THR A 929 17.64 -14.69 32.07
N TRP A 930 16.62 -13.91 31.71
CA TRP A 930 16.42 -13.45 30.34
C TRP A 930 16.24 -11.93 30.29
N SER A 931 16.78 -11.29 29.27
CA SER A 931 16.54 -9.87 28.99
C SER A 931 15.11 -9.63 28.50
N THR A 932 14.46 -8.60 29.05
CA THR A 932 13.06 -8.24 28.73
C THR A 932 12.96 -7.04 27.79
N ASN A 933 14.05 -6.29 27.59
CA ASN A 933 14.10 -5.03 26.85
C ASN A 933 15.50 -4.83 26.27
N GLY A 934 15.64 -4.05 25.20
CA GLY A 934 16.89 -3.95 24.44
C GLY A 934 17.07 -5.23 23.65
N PHE A 935 18.05 -6.05 24.03
CA PHE A 935 18.33 -7.39 23.50
C PHE A 935 17.35 -8.44 24.02
N ALA A 936 16.05 -8.24 23.91
CA ALA A 936 15.09 -9.12 24.56
C ALA A 936 15.22 -10.58 24.09
N GLY A 937 15.07 -11.50 25.05
CA GLY A 937 15.15 -12.95 24.86
C GLY A 937 16.51 -13.60 25.12
N THR A 938 17.60 -12.84 25.28
CA THR A 938 18.93 -13.38 25.60
C THR A 938 19.00 -13.96 27.01
N ILE A 939 19.45 -15.21 27.13
CA ILE A 939 19.54 -15.94 28.39
C ILE A 939 20.97 -15.87 28.96
N LEU A 940 21.07 -15.54 30.26
CA LEU A 940 22.31 -15.65 31.03
C LEU A 940 22.10 -16.61 32.19
N ILE A 941 23.06 -17.52 32.37
CA ILE A 941 23.18 -18.34 33.57
C ILE A 941 24.07 -17.57 34.53
N LEU A 942 23.50 -17.12 35.64
CA LEU A 942 24.20 -16.39 36.69
C LEU A 942 24.41 -17.32 37.89
N ASP A 943 25.57 -17.23 38.52
CA ASP A 943 25.93 -18.03 39.71
C ASP A 943 26.49 -17.13 40.81
N GLY A 944 26.22 -17.50 42.06
CA GLY A 944 26.56 -16.71 43.25
C GLY A 944 25.56 -15.61 43.60
N LYS A 945 26.04 -14.54 44.24
CA LYS A 945 25.21 -13.45 44.78
C LYS A 945 25.06 -12.30 43.80
N PHE A 946 23.84 -12.01 43.35
CA PHE A 946 23.58 -10.95 42.37
C PHE A 946 22.19 -10.32 42.51
N SER A 947 21.95 -9.25 41.73
CA SER A 947 20.62 -8.65 41.54
C SER A 947 20.33 -8.41 40.06
N ILE A 948 19.06 -8.25 39.69
CA ILE A 948 18.63 -7.93 38.32
C ILE A 948 17.73 -6.69 38.28
N ASN A 949 17.94 -5.81 37.31
CA ASN A 949 17.14 -4.61 37.14
C ASN A 949 15.80 -4.89 36.42
N GLY A 950 14.98 -3.86 36.25
CA GLY A 950 13.67 -3.98 35.60
C GLY A 950 13.67 -4.41 34.13
N ASP A 951 14.83 -4.46 33.48
CA ASP A 951 15.01 -4.89 32.10
C ASP A 951 15.43 -6.37 31.97
N ARG A 952 15.54 -7.12 33.08
CA ARG A 952 15.85 -8.56 33.09
C ARG A 952 14.87 -9.31 34.00
N GLY A 953 14.57 -10.55 33.66
CA GLY A 953 13.78 -11.48 34.47
C GLY A 953 14.60 -12.72 34.85
N ILE A 954 14.11 -13.49 35.83
CA ILE A 954 14.72 -14.73 36.33
C ILE A 954 13.73 -15.90 36.24
N LEU A 955 14.23 -17.06 35.83
CA LEU A 955 13.51 -18.33 35.76
C LEU A 955 13.92 -19.17 36.97
N VAL A 956 12.99 -19.36 37.90
CA VAL A 956 13.20 -20.13 39.14
C VAL A 956 12.60 -21.52 38.97
N PRO A 957 13.36 -22.62 39.12
CA PRO A 957 12.80 -23.97 39.01
C PRO A 957 11.61 -24.17 39.95
N LYS A 958 10.45 -24.52 39.37
CA LYS A 958 9.20 -24.64 40.12
C LYS A 958 9.30 -25.79 41.11
N ASN A 959 8.76 -25.62 42.31
CA ASN A 959 8.78 -26.64 43.37
C ASN A 959 10.20 -27.17 43.74
N GLY A 960 11.27 -26.42 43.45
CA GLY A 960 12.63 -26.83 43.77
C GLY A 960 13.19 -27.96 42.90
N ARG A 961 12.71 -28.09 41.66
CA ARG A 961 13.18 -29.08 40.68
C ARG A 961 14.71 -29.11 40.54
N GLN A 962 15.25 -30.33 40.49
CA GLN A 962 16.68 -30.65 40.35
C GLN A 962 16.97 -31.46 39.07
N ASP A 963 15.93 -31.73 38.28
CA ASP A 963 15.92 -32.56 37.07
C ASP A 963 16.09 -31.73 35.77
N LEU A 964 16.44 -30.45 35.89
CA LEU A 964 16.61 -29.51 34.78
C LEU A 964 18.08 -29.09 34.66
N ASP A 965 18.70 -29.32 33.50
CA ASP A 965 20.05 -28.84 33.21
C ASP A 965 20.00 -27.45 32.56
N PHE A 966 20.58 -26.44 33.20
CA PHE A 966 20.45 -25.05 32.72
C PHE A 966 21.20 -24.78 31.42
N ASP A 967 22.26 -25.54 31.13
CA ASP A 967 22.99 -25.40 29.88
C ASP A 967 22.13 -25.93 28.72
N TYR A 968 21.48 -27.09 28.89
CA TYR A 968 20.46 -27.58 27.95
C TYR A 968 19.29 -26.61 27.77
N MET A 969 18.73 -26.11 28.89
CA MET A 969 17.60 -25.18 28.85
C MET A 969 17.95 -23.88 28.14
N LYS A 970 19.18 -23.37 28.32
CA LYS A 970 19.63 -22.18 27.61
C LYS A 970 19.60 -22.40 26.09
N PHE A 971 20.18 -23.49 25.59
CA PHE A 971 20.20 -23.80 24.15
C PHE A 971 18.81 -23.99 23.56
N THR A 972 17.88 -24.47 24.37
CA THR A 972 16.50 -24.74 23.95
C THR A 972 15.62 -23.50 24.01
N LEU A 973 15.72 -22.71 25.08
CA LEU A 973 14.81 -21.60 25.37
C LEU A 973 15.25 -20.29 24.75
N GLU A 974 16.55 -20.04 24.61
CA GLU A 974 17.04 -18.76 24.08
C GLU A 974 16.54 -18.51 22.65
N PRO A 975 16.60 -19.47 21.69
CA PRO A 975 16.02 -19.27 20.36
C PRO A 975 14.52 -18.95 20.40
N ILE A 976 13.75 -19.69 21.21
CA ILE A 976 12.31 -19.49 21.38
C ILE A 976 12.03 -18.08 21.95
N PHE A 977 12.82 -17.65 22.94
CA PHE A 977 12.65 -16.35 23.58
C PHE A 977 13.00 -15.21 22.62
N ARG A 978 14.05 -15.40 21.81
CA ARG A 978 14.50 -14.42 20.80
C ARG A 978 13.47 -14.28 19.68
N GLU A 979 12.83 -15.36 19.27
CA GLU A 979 11.72 -15.34 18.31
C GLU A 979 10.47 -14.63 18.86
N LEU A 980 10.14 -14.83 20.13
CA LEU A 980 8.98 -14.20 20.77
C LEU A 980 9.18 -12.70 21.05
N ALA A 981 10.41 -12.21 20.99
CA ALA A 981 10.72 -10.81 21.26
C ALA A 981 10.10 -9.89 20.20
N LYS A 982 9.40 -8.84 20.64
CA LYS A 982 8.69 -7.89 19.75
C LYS A 982 9.37 -6.52 19.74
N GLY A 983 9.66 -5.97 18.57
CA GLY A 983 10.22 -4.62 18.42
C GLY A 983 10.69 -4.36 16.99
N ARG A 984 11.27 -3.18 16.75
CA ARG A 984 12.02 -2.92 15.51
C ARG A 984 13.48 -3.29 15.76
N LYS A 985 14.10 -3.96 14.79
CA LYS A 985 15.57 -4.07 14.71
C LYS A 985 16.13 -2.68 14.37
N GLY A 986 17.27 -2.33 14.94
CA GLY A 986 17.95 -1.06 14.65
C GLY A 986 18.41 -0.99 13.19
N ASP A 987 18.92 0.17 12.76
CA ASP A 987 19.31 0.43 11.36
C ASP A 987 20.41 -0.53 10.83
N ASN A 988 21.14 -1.20 11.74
CA ASN A 988 22.17 -2.21 11.44
C ASN A 988 21.67 -3.66 11.61
N GLY A 989 20.36 -3.88 11.84
CA GLY A 989 19.80 -5.22 12.06
C GLY A 989 19.96 -5.77 13.50
N GLU A 990 20.54 -5.00 14.41
CA GLU A 990 20.71 -5.39 15.82
C GLU A 990 19.40 -5.23 16.62
N ASP A 991 19.15 -6.13 17.57
CA ASP A 991 17.92 -6.15 18.39
C ASP A 991 17.96 -5.10 19.51
N GLU A 992 18.07 -3.82 19.16
CA GLU A 992 18.27 -2.74 20.14
C GLU A 992 16.96 -2.23 20.78
N PHE A 993 15.80 -2.50 20.16
CA PHE A 993 14.49 -2.01 20.62
C PHE A 993 13.44 -3.13 20.82
N THR A 994 13.90 -4.35 21.07
CA THR A 994 13.01 -5.52 21.25
C THR A 994 12.56 -5.70 22.70
N LYS A 995 11.40 -6.33 22.90
CA LYS A 995 10.78 -6.56 24.22
C LYS A 995 10.20 -7.95 24.36
N LEU A 996 10.42 -8.56 25.53
CA LEU A 996 9.89 -9.88 25.91
C LEU A 996 9.45 -9.86 27.37
N TYR A 997 8.13 -9.74 27.59
CA TYR A 997 7.55 -9.66 28.92
C TYR A 997 7.24 -11.06 29.49
N PRO A 998 7.23 -11.25 30.82
CA PRO A 998 6.87 -12.54 31.43
C PRO A 998 5.54 -13.13 30.92
N SER A 999 4.54 -12.30 30.63
CA SER A 999 3.25 -12.74 30.09
C SER A 999 3.36 -13.39 28.72
N MET A 1000 4.39 -13.05 27.93
CA MET A 1000 4.65 -13.64 26.60
C MET A 1000 5.26 -15.05 26.69
N LEU A 1001 5.72 -15.46 27.87
CA LEU A 1001 6.33 -16.78 28.10
C LEU A 1001 5.30 -17.84 28.49
N SER A 1002 4.05 -17.46 28.71
CA SER A 1002 3.01 -18.31 29.30
C SER A 1002 2.58 -19.50 28.42
N ASP A 1003 2.73 -19.37 27.10
CA ASP A 1003 2.32 -20.38 26.13
C ASP A 1003 3.50 -21.18 25.55
N ILE A 1004 4.71 -21.04 26.12
CA ILE A 1004 5.91 -21.73 25.61
C ILE A 1004 5.87 -23.21 25.98
N MET A 1005 6.00 -24.07 24.97
CA MET A 1005 6.22 -25.51 25.15
C MET A 1005 7.72 -25.81 25.00
N VAL A 1006 8.30 -26.42 26.03
CA VAL A 1006 9.73 -26.73 26.09
C VAL A 1006 9.93 -28.20 25.76
N PRO A 1007 10.72 -28.56 24.73
CA PRO A 1007 11.11 -29.94 24.50
C PRO A 1007 12.06 -30.40 25.62
N ILE A 1008 11.74 -31.53 26.24
CA ILE A 1008 12.51 -32.11 27.34
C ILE A 1008 12.83 -33.58 27.02
N PRO A 1009 14.11 -34.00 27.07
CA PRO A 1009 14.49 -35.39 26.90
C PRO A 1009 13.97 -36.25 28.04
N VAL A 1010 13.34 -37.37 27.69
CA VAL A 1010 12.80 -38.35 28.64
C VAL A 1010 13.51 -39.70 28.53
N ASP A 1011 13.50 -40.46 29.62
CA ASP A 1011 13.97 -41.84 29.64
C ASP A 1011 12.96 -42.79 28.96
N GLY A 1012 13.32 -44.07 28.81
CA GLY A 1012 12.43 -45.09 28.22
C GLY A 1012 11.14 -45.38 29.01
N LYS A 1013 10.89 -44.66 30.12
CA LYS A 1013 9.66 -44.70 30.92
C LYS A 1013 8.89 -43.38 30.90
N GLY A 1014 9.34 -42.38 30.13
CA GLY A 1014 8.70 -41.07 30.03
C GLY A 1014 9.05 -40.09 31.16
N ASN A 1015 10.08 -40.35 31.97
CA ASN A 1015 10.52 -39.38 33.00
C ASN A 1015 11.60 -38.46 32.45
N ILE A 1016 11.61 -37.20 32.88
CA ILE A 1016 12.65 -36.23 32.51
C ILE A 1016 14.05 -36.77 32.84
N SER A 1017 14.93 -36.81 31.84
CA SER A 1017 16.27 -37.36 31.94
C SER A 1017 17.33 -36.26 32.01
N LEU A 1018 17.83 -36.00 33.22
CA LEU A 1018 18.91 -35.03 33.45
C LEU A 1018 20.22 -35.44 32.76
N SER A 1019 20.50 -36.74 32.66
CA SER A 1019 21.72 -37.24 32.02
C SER A 1019 21.72 -36.99 30.51
N LEU A 1020 20.57 -37.18 29.84
CA LEU A 1020 20.43 -36.89 28.42
C LEU A 1020 20.54 -35.39 28.16
N GLN A 1021 19.90 -34.56 28.98
CA GLN A 1021 20.05 -33.10 28.88
C GLN A 1021 21.52 -32.67 28.95
N LYS A 1022 22.29 -33.22 29.91
CA LYS A 1022 23.74 -32.94 30.04
C LYS A 1022 24.56 -33.40 28.85
N GLU A 1023 24.30 -34.61 28.35
CA GLU A 1023 24.98 -35.13 27.16
C GLU A 1023 24.74 -34.23 25.94
N ILE A 1024 23.48 -33.85 25.74
CA ILE A 1024 23.06 -32.98 24.65
C ILE A 1024 23.71 -31.59 24.79
N ALA A 1025 23.67 -30.99 25.99
CA ALA A 1025 24.31 -29.70 26.26
C ALA A 1025 25.83 -29.72 26.02
N GLN A 1026 26.53 -30.79 26.43
CA GLN A 1026 27.97 -30.92 26.22
C GLN A 1026 28.34 -30.95 24.73
N LYS A 1027 27.56 -31.67 23.90
CA LYS A 1027 27.75 -31.68 22.44
C LYS A 1027 27.68 -30.26 21.86
N PHE A 1028 26.72 -29.43 22.29
CA PHE A 1028 26.62 -28.04 21.81
C PHE A 1028 27.74 -27.15 22.29
N ILE A 1029 28.11 -27.23 23.56
CA ILE A 1029 29.23 -26.45 24.10
C ILE A 1029 30.50 -26.72 23.30
N SER A 1030 30.78 -27.98 22.96
CA SER A 1030 31.93 -28.34 22.11
C SER A 1030 31.85 -27.69 20.73
N VAL A 1031 30.70 -27.74 20.06
CA VAL A 1031 30.53 -27.17 18.72
C VAL A 1031 30.64 -25.64 18.73
N GLN A 1032 29.99 -24.96 19.69
CA GLN A 1032 30.09 -23.51 19.84
C GLN A 1032 31.51 -23.04 20.15
N ASN A 1033 32.24 -23.78 20.99
CA ASN A 1033 33.65 -23.47 21.27
C ASN A 1033 34.51 -23.57 20.01
N SER A 1034 34.29 -24.60 19.18
CA SER A 1034 34.99 -24.74 17.90
C SER A 1034 34.65 -23.61 16.93
N GLN A 1035 33.37 -23.26 16.80
CA GLN A 1035 32.91 -22.12 15.98
C GLN A 1035 33.61 -20.82 16.42
N LYS A 1036 33.62 -20.54 17.73
CA LYS A 1036 34.26 -19.36 18.31
C LYS A 1036 35.76 -19.33 18.05
N GLU A 1037 36.46 -20.44 18.26
CA GLU A 1037 37.91 -20.52 18.02
C GLU A 1037 38.28 -20.28 16.55
N ILE A 1038 37.46 -20.76 15.60
CA ILE A 1038 37.67 -20.53 14.17
C ILE A 1038 37.50 -19.06 13.83
N ILE A 1039 36.39 -18.44 14.28
CA ILE A 1039 36.12 -17.01 14.06
C ILE A 1039 37.25 -16.16 14.63
N GLU A 1040 37.69 -16.41 15.86
CA GLU A 1040 38.80 -15.68 16.49
C GLU A 1040 40.10 -15.76 15.66
N LYS A 1041 40.42 -16.93 15.10
CA LYS A 1041 41.61 -17.09 14.24
C LYS A 1041 41.49 -16.35 12.90
N LEU A 1042 40.31 -16.35 12.28
CA LEU A 1042 40.06 -15.63 11.04
C LEU A 1042 40.06 -14.11 11.26
N ASP A 1043 39.51 -13.63 12.38
CA ASP A 1043 39.57 -12.22 12.79
C ASP A 1043 41.03 -11.74 13.00
N ILE A 1044 41.86 -12.57 13.62
CA ILE A 1044 43.31 -12.30 13.76
C ILE A 1044 43.99 -12.21 12.39
N LEU A 1045 43.56 -13.01 11.40
CA LEU A 1045 44.13 -12.99 10.05
C LEU A 1045 43.82 -11.66 9.33
N ILE A 1046 42.55 -11.22 9.35
CA ILE A 1046 42.13 -9.99 8.63
C ILE A 1046 42.65 -8.70 9.26
N SER A 1047 42.88 -8.71 10.58
CA SER A 1047 43.36 -7.54 11.33
C SER A 1047 44.85 -7.22 11.13
N LYS A 1048 45.62 -8.12 10.48
CA LYS A 1048 47.03 -7.87 10.17
C LYS A 1048 47.18 -6.96 8.94
N LYS A 1049 48.13 -6.02 9.04
CA LYS A 1049 48.61 -5.25 7.88
C LYS A 1049 49.48 -6.15 7.01
N ILE A 1050 49.21 -6.17 5.71
CA ILE A 1050 49.98 -6.89 4.70
C ILE A 1050 50.66 -5.83 3.84
N SER A 1051 51.99 -5.92 3.69
CA SER A 1051 52.77 -5.06 2.80
C SER A 1051 53.08 -5.82 1.51
N ILE A 1052 52.86 -5.15 0.37
CA ILE A 1052 53.40 -5.54 -0.95
C ILE A 1052 54.69 -4.76 -1.15
#